data_AF-A0A369IDE8-F1
#
_entry.id   AF-A0A369IDE8-F1
#
_cell.length_a   1.000
_cell.length_b   1.000
_cell.length_c   1.000
_cell.angle_alpha   90.00
_cell.angle_beta   90.00
_cell.angle_gamma   90.00
#
_symmetry.space_group_name_H-M   'P 1'
#
loop_
_entity.id
_entity.type
_entity.pdbx_description
1 polymer ?
#
loop_
_entity_poly.entity_id
_entity_poly.type
_entity_poly.pdbx_seq_one_letter_code
_entity_poly.pdbx_strand_id
1 'polypeptide(L)'
;MMRKTLRWPITALLYWESSPRPLYSLKMEISCLNLIMIFKSESKKMKKQPYLFTFCLLFGMAQLVLAQNPQMVKDINAVAAGMPNVGKQAVVGSILYFVKEPSEIWKTDGTSIGTVLVKHIISASGDARIDNLTNVAGTVFFSANDGVSGKELWKTDGTAAGTILVKDIFVGSSDSNPEDFTAYNGELIFSAKNEAKGIEIWKSDGTYSGTAIVKDIETGSANSYPHGFKAVKGVLYFSAQTTANGEELWKTDGTTGGTVLVKDINPGDDSSTPDKLTNVSSYLVNNGVLFFRANDGTHGLELWKSDGTTAGTVMVEDIYVGDASSSPTEMANVDGVLYFSASSADVGRELWKSGGTAANTVLVKDIFVGSESGFSSVFWVVGNTYYFRANDGTNDWELWKSNGTAAGTVMVKDINTNGSGSPSNLLNIGSTLYFTADDDVHGRELWKSDGSAAGTVLVKDIRAGSNDASTGFFANLSGSLIFGASDGIEQEFWISDGTELGTHKIIMPGHTFGGEPRELVRIGQLIYFSANDGINGTELWKSDGTAEGTVLVKDINVGSSSSSPSSLVNFNGTLFFSATNSTNGIELWKSDGTNAGTVMVKDIELGSSNSSPFDFEGIGNRLFFVASKSDSGRELWKTDGTSAGTVLVKDLNAGTDSSTPTRLTNVNGTLFFFIERDLPPETILCKSDGTAAGTIEVDNIGPYVRIGSVAVMDNSLFFTYEKVSNNYWLIVKSDGITTTVLDVGYQFYCSGLTKVNNTLFFSANRFPEGQELWKTDGTVEGTVLAADINSTGSSRPNSFCDINGTLFFEADDGVNGMGLWKSNGSAATTALVKGIYAGNSEINGIYNMGGMAYFAATDGLHGRELWKSNGTTAGTVLIADLNPDNNNGFPGAPYYTSHFASIGNTLYFVADDGQHGFELWKYTPCPQGFTATPTGTVTTHQLASETVISIAGSPNTIPSGANVIYQASKYVQLNPGFKTDTGAVFVAKIDGCN
;
A
#
# COMPACT_ATOMS: atom_id res chain seq x y z
N MET A 1 -12.17 66.42 -72.70
CA MET A 1 -13.02 67.56 -72.23
C MET A 1 -14.47 67.10 -72.31
N MET A 2 -15.21 67.09 -71.19
CA MET A 2 -16.24 68.10 -70.80
C MET A 2 -17.53 68.03 -71.64
N ARG A 3 -18.75 68.24 -71.15
CA ARG A 3 -19.37 68.52 -69.81
C ARG A 3 -20.89 68.27 -70.03
N LYS A 4 -21.72 67.72 -69.13
CA LYS A 4 -21.64 67.31 -67.70
C LYS A 4 -22.44 65.99 -67.52
N THR A 5 -22.12 65.16 -66.52
CA THR A 5 -22.83 63.89 -66.20
C THR A 5 -23.09 63.77 -64.68
N LEU A 6 -24.10 63.11 -64.08
CA LEU A 6 -25.29 62.32 -64.50
C LEU A 6 -25.18 60.79 -64.77
N ARG A 7 -25.87 60.03 -63.89
CA ARG A 7 -26.77 58.85 -64.07
C ARG A 7 -26.28 57.37 -64.05
N TRP A 8 -26.74 56.68 -62.97
CA TRP A 8 -27.59 55.45 -62.94
C TRP A 8 -26.99 54.04 -63.23
N PRO A 9 -27.64 52.91 -62.80
CA PRO A 9 -28.77 52.76 -61.86
C PRO A 9 -28.67 51.63 -60.78
N ILE A 10 -29.59 51.75 -59.79
CA ILE A 10 -30.43 50.74 -59.10
C ILE A 10 -30.54 49.37 -59.86
N THR A 11 -30.46 48.18 -59.25
CA THR A 11 -31.41 47.58 -58.25
C THR A 11 -30.85 46.32 -57.55
N ALA A 12 -31.46 45.96 -56.39
CA ALA A 12 -31.68 44.61 -55.82
C ALA A 12 -30.76 44.08 -54.67
N LEU A 13 -31.27 44.28 -53.43
CA LEU A 13 -31.21 43.47 -52.19
C LEU A 13 -30.02 42.50 -51.92
N LEU A 14 -29.40 42.48 -50.72
CA LEU A 14 -29.34 43.46 -49.62
C LEU A 14 -28.11 43.08 -48.74
N TYR A 15 -27.18 44.03 -48.53
CA TYR A 15 -25.88 43.86 -47.87
C TYR A 15 -26.00 43.90 -46.31
N TRP A 16 -25.00 43.56 -45.48
CA TRP A 16 -23.62 44.08 -45.50
C TRP A 16 -22.56 43.18 -44.82
N GLU A 17 -21.31 43.29 -45.28
CA GLU A 17 -20.12 42.51 -44.88
C GLU A 17 -18.95 43.44 -44.50
N SER A 18 -18.04 42.94 -43.64
CA SER A 18 -16.60 43.30 -43.57
C SER A 18 -16.24 44.74 -43.09
N SER A 19 -15.08 45.08 -42.54
CA SER A 19 -13.81 44.41 -42.14
C SER A 19 -12.97 45.45 -41.32
N PRO A 20 -11.70 45.25 -40.84
CA PRO A 20 -10.67 44.28 -41.27
C PRO A 20 -9.77 43.65 -40.16
N ARG A 21 -8.79 42.84 -40.62
CA ARG A 21 -7.53 42.35 -40.00
C ARG A 21 -7.55 40.91 -39.45
N PRO A 22 -6.40 40.17 -39.53
CA PRO A 22 -6.41 38.94 -40.34
C PRO A 22 -5.76 37.71 -39.68
N LEU A 23 -5.60 36.66 -40.50
CA LEU A 23 -4.78 35.44 -40.30
C LEU A 23 -5.33 34.41 -39.32
N TYR A 24 -5.76 33.26 -39.86
CA TYR A 24 -5.20 31.93 -39.54
C TYR A 24 -5.79 30.87 -40.49
N SER A 25 -4.93 30.02 -41.06
CA SER A 25 -5.13 28.56 -41.15
C SER A 25 -3.97 27.94 -41.93
N LEU A 26 -3.28 27.01 -41.28
CA LEU A 26 -2.30 26.13 -41.89
C LEU A 26 -3.07 24.95 -42.51
N LYS A 27 -2.76 24.58 -43.76
CA LYS A 27 -3.19 23.30 -44.34
C LYS A 27 -1.96 22.43 -44.57
N MET A 28 -1.97 21.23 -44.01
CA MET A 28 -0.94 20.22 -44.24
C MET A 28 -0.91 19.79 -45.71
N GLU A 29 0.28 19.77 -46.32
CA GLU A 29 0.57 18.85 -47.43
C GLU A 29 2.07 18.51 -47.52
N ILE A 30 2.39 17.30 -47.02
CA ILE A 30 3.26 16.26 -47.60
C ILE A 30 4.67 16.63 -48.14
N SER A 31 5.64 15.85 -47.61
CA SER A 31 6.92 15.41 -48.18
C SER A 31 8.15 16.34 -48.18
N CYS A 32 9.26 15.75 -47.75
CA CYS A 32 10.49 15.74 -48.55
C CYS A 32 11.21 14.39 -48.36
N LEU A 33 11.86 13.92 -49.43
CA LEU A 33 12.39 12.57 -49.59
C LEU A 33 13.93 12.59 -49.64
N ASN A 34 14.57 11.48 -49.25
CA ASN A 34 15.99 11.12 -49.53
C ASN A 34 17.12 11.97 -48.92
N LEU A 35 18.01 11.30 -48.15
CA LEU A 35 19.24 10.76 -48.76
C LEU A 35 19.85 9.61 -47.93
N ILE A 36 19.94 8.42 -48.53
CA ILE A 36 20.84 7.33 -48.14
C ILE A 36 22.15 7.53 -48.93
N MET A 37 23.33 7.28 -48.34
CA MET A 37 24.24 6.16 -48.71
C MET A 37 25.69 6.29 -48.17
N ILE A 38 26.34 5.13 -47.99
CA ILE A 38 27.79 4.86 -47.84
C ILE A 38 28.44 5.19 -46.49
N PHE A 39 28.65 4.16 -45.65
CA PHE A 39 29.95 3.47 -45.60
C PHE A 39 29.84 2.03 -45.09
N LYS A 40 30.79 1.19 -45.51
CA LYS A 40 30.88 -0.25 -45.21
C LYS A 40 32.24 -0.56 -44.57
N SER A 41 32.34 -1.73 -43.93
CA SER A 41 33.56 -2.45 -43.53
C SER A 41 34.20 -2.14 -42.17
N GLU A 42 34.89 -3.17 -41.66
CA GLU A 42 35.33 -3.36 -40.28
C GLU A 42 36.68 -2.69 -39.97
N SER A 43 36.91 -2.27 -38.71
CA SER A 43 38.12 -2.71 -37.97
C SER A 43 38.20 -2.25 -36.49
N LYS A 44 38.37 -3.24 -35.61
CA LYS A 44 39.25 -3.27 -34.42
C LYS A 44 39.41 -2.03 -33.49
N LYS A 45 38.91 -2.26 -32.25
CA LYS A 45 39.51 -1.92 -30.93
C LYS A 45 39.39 -0.49 -30.37
N MET A 46 39.23 -0.48 -29.02
CA MET A 46 39.34 0.65 -28.06
C MET A 46 38.19 1.67 -28.08
N LYS A 47 37.77 2.31 -26.99
CA LYS A 47 37.75 2.10 -25.52
C LYS A 47 37.30 3.47 -24.97
N LYS A 48 36.41 3.49 -23.97
CA LYS A 48 36.04 4.65 -23.11
C LYS A 48 35.20 5.80 -23.73
N GLN A 49 34.03 5.98 -23.11
CA GLN A 49 33.26 7.21 -22.83
C GLN A 49 34.13 8.38 -22.27
N PRO A 50 33.63 9.64 -22.04
CA PRO A 50 32.25 10.16 -22.21
C PRO A 50 32.11 11.62 -22.78
N TYR A 51 30.84 12.09 -22.85
CA TYR A 51 30.31 13.48 -22.70
C TYR A 51 29.90 14.38 -23.90
N LEU A 52 28.75 15.03 -23.65
CA LEU A 52 28.17 16.28 -24.20
C LEU A 52 27.58 16.31 -25.65
N PHE A 53 26.26 16.58 -25.77
CA PHE A 53 25.70 17.83 -26.33
C PHE A 53 24.17 17.99 -26.13
N THR A 54 23.67 19.24 -26.15
CA THR A 54 22.28 19.70 -25.91
C THR A 54 21.73 20.50 -27.15
N PHE A 55 20.54 21.11 -27.24
CA PHE A 55 19.58 21.70 -26.27
C PHE A 55 18.17 21.93 -26.92
N CYS A 56 17.10 21.99 -26.11
CA CYS A 56 15.88 22.82 -26.25
C CYS A 56 14.80 22.61 -27.36
N LEU A 57 13.51 22.58 -26.94
CA LEU A 57 12.38 23.51 -27.23
C LEU A 57 11.02 22.79 -26.95
N LEU A 58 10.22 23.09 -25.89
CA LEU A 58 9.38 24.26 -25.53
C LEU A 58 7.88 24.22 -25.99
N PHE A 59 7.02 23.78 -25.05
CA PHE A 59 5.72 24.33 -24.58
C PHE A 59 4.54 24.81 -25.48
N GLY A 60 3.32 24.54 -24.94
CA GLY A 60 2.08 25.35 -25.08
C GLY A 60 0.83 24.53 -25.42
N MET A 61 -0.39 24.73 -24.89
CA MET A 61 -0.95 25.53 -23.78
C MET A 61 -2.33 24.94 -23.38
N ALA A 62 -2.93 25.35 -22.24
CA ALA A 62 -4.19 24.80 -21.70
C ALA A 62 -5.33 25.85 -21.49
N GLN A 63 -6.51 25.36 -21.03
CA GLN A 63 -7.72 26.08 -20.54
C GLN A 63 -8.67 26.68 -21.63
N LEU A 64 -9.97 26.99 -21.40
CA LEU A 64 -10.80 27.17 -20.18
C LEU A 64 -12.31 26.87 -20.49
N VAL A 65 -13.21 26.54 -19.53
CA VAL A 65 -14.37 27.34 -19.02
C VAL A 65 -15.41 26.40 -18.33
N LEU A 66 -16.23 26.90 -17.38
CA LEU A 66 -17.28 26.19 -16.58
C LEU A 66 -18.74 26.46 -17.02
N ALA A 67 -19.73 25.69 -16.51
CA ALA A 67 -20.96 26.22 -15.84
C ALA A 67 -22.00 25.18 -15.28
N GLN A 68 -22.27 25.28 -13.96
CA GLN A 68 -23.57 25.21 -13.23
C GLN A 68 -24.51 23.96 -13.23
N ASN A 69 -24.73 23.38 -12.03
CA ASN A 69 -26.04 23.39 -11.32
C ASN A 69 -25.93 22.97 -9.82
N PRO A 70 -26.62 23.60 -8.83
CA PRO A 70 -26.46 23.29 -7.39
C PRO A 70 -27.70 22.74 -6.64
N GLN A 71 -27.46 22.10 -5.48
CA GLN A 71 -28.43 21.63 -4.45
C GLN A 71 -29.38 20.47 -4.86
N MET A 72 -29.73 19.48 -4.01
CA MET A 72 -29.41 19.25 -2.59
C MET A 72 -29.54 17.76 -2.22
N VAL A 73 -28.51 17.15 -1.62
CA VAL A 73 -28.68 16.18 -0.52
C VAL A 73 -27.70 16.62 0.57
N LYS A 74 -28.23 16.98 1.73
CA LYS A 74 -27.44 17.16 2.94
C LYS A 74 -27.47 15.83 3.69
N ASP A 75 -26.33 15.16 3.76
CA ASP A 75 -25.59 14.93 5.01
C ASP A 75 -24.31 14.14 4.66
N ILE A 76 -23.32 14.15 5.56
CA ILE A 76 -21.93 13.71 5.30
C ILE A 76 -21.20 14.60 4.28
N ASN A 77 -20.95 15.85 4.67
CA ASN A 77 -19.74 16.55 4.24
C ASN A 77 -19.28 17.49 5.36
N ALA A 78 -18.54 16.91 6.32
CA ALA A 78 -17.92 17.59 7.45
C ALA A 78 -16.54 17.00 7.80
N VAL A 79 -15.80 16.56 6.78
CA VAL A 79 -14.34 16.32 6.86
C VAL A 79 -13.63 17.19 5.81
N ALA A 80 -14.03 18.47 5.76
CA ALA A 80 -13.37 19.54 5.03
C ALA A 80 -12.88 20.62 6.01
N ALA A 81 -12.24 20.15 7.08
CA ALA A 81 -11.43 20.92 8.02
C ALA A 81 -10.27 19.99 8.38
N GLY A 82 -9.04 20.41 8.09
CA GLY A 82 -7.91 19.49 7.85
C GLY A 82 -7.66 18.43 8.91
N MET A 83 -7.00 17.34 8.49
CA MET A 83 -6.23 16.50 9.39
C MET A 83 -5.44 17.42 10.34
N PRO A 84 -5.54 17.26 11.66
CA PRO A 84 -4.67 18.00 12.55
C PRO A 84 -3.24 17.63 12.20
N ASN A 85 -2.39 18.65 12.02
CA ASN A 85 -0.97 18.52 11.64
C ASN A 85 -0.39 17.17 12.08
N VAL A 86 0.05 16.35 11.12
CA VAL A 86 0.79 15.10 11.34
C VAL A 86 2.20 15.44 11.86
N GLY A 87 2.27 16.14 12.99
CA GLY A 87 3.46 16.76 13.54
C GLY A 87 4.08 16.00 14.72
N LYS A 88 3.52 14.83 15.07
CA LYS A 88 3.91 14.03 16.22
C LYS A 88 4.37 12.66 15.75
N GLN A 89 5.68 12.47 15.78
CA GLN A 89 6.36 11.33 15.19
C GLN A 89 7.56 10.89 16.04
N ALA A 90 7.84 9.59 16.06
CA ALA A 90 9.03 9.04 16.73
C ALA A 90 9.68 7.97 15.86
N VAL A 91 10.99 8.05 15.63
CA VAL A 91 11.75 7.03 14.89
C VAL A 91 12.42 6.05 15.86
N VAL A 92 12.20 4.76 15.66
CA VAL A 92 12.84 3.64 16.38
C VAL A 92 13.55 2.76 15.37
N GLY A 93 14.87 2.90 15.24
CA GLY A 93 15.65 2.17 14.23
C GLY A 93 15.20 2.55 12.82
N SER A 94 14.63 1.60 12.09
CA SER A 94 14.07 1.78 10.74
C SER A 94 12.55 1.94 10.72
N ILE A 95 11.90 2.15 11.87
CA ILE A 95 10.44 2.31 12.00
C ILE A 95 10.10 3.74 12.42
N LEU A 96 9.20 4.39 11.70
CA LEU A 96 8.55 5.66 12.05
C LEU A 96 7.20 5.37 12.71
N TYR A 97 6.96 5.91 13.90
CA TYR A 97 5.67 5.92 14.58
C TYR A 97 5.02 7.28 14.37
N PHE A 98 3.72 7.30 14.10
CA PHE A 98 2.96 8.52 13.80
C PHE A 98 1.50 8.40 14.25
N VAL A 99 0.80 9.53 14.25
CA VAL A 99 -0.64 9.63 14.51
C VAL A 99 -1.34 9.94 13.19
N LYS A 100 -2.27 9.08 12.75
CA LYS A 100 -3.03 9.26 11.49
C LYS A 100 -4.32 10.04 11.77
N GLU A 101 -5.20 9.41 12.54
CA GLU A 101 -6.35 10.05 13.18
C GLU A 101 -6.02 10.42 14.63
N PRO A 102 -6.70 11.40 15.25
CA PRO A 102 -6.39 11.85 16.62
C PRO A 102 -6.31 10.73 17.66
N SER A 103 -7.08 9.65 17.48
CA SER A 103 -7.19 8.49 18.36
C SER A 103 -6.33 7.29 17.96
N GLU A 104 -5.57 7.38 16.87
CA GLU A 104 -4.89 6.22 16.27
C GLU A 104 -3.38 6.38 16.19
N ILE A 105 -2.67 5.45 16.85
CA ILE A 105 -1.22 5.32 16.70
C ILE A 105 -0.90 4.26 15.64
N TRP A 106 -0.10 4.67 14.66
CA TRP A 106 0.36 3.87 13.53
C TRP A 106 1.89 3.76 13.57
N LYS A 107 2.43 2.78 12.87
CA LYS A 107 3.86 2.67 12.56
C LYS A 107 4.04 2.40 11.07
N THR A 108 5.20 2.75 10.52
CA THR A 108 5.63 2.46 9.13
C THR A 108 7.13 2.25 9.05
N ASP A 109 7.58 1.36 8.18
CA ASP A 109 8.94 1.18 7.70
C ASP A 109 9.16 1.77 6.28
N GLY A 110 8.28 2.68 5.86
CA GLY A 110 8.30 3.33 4.55
C GLY A 110 7.63 2.51 3.45
N THR A 111 6.96 1.43 3.86
CA THR A 111 6.38 0.40 3.01
C THR A 111 4.90 0.26 3.32
N SER A 112 4.09 -0.11 2.32
CA SER A 112 2.65 -0.35 2.49
C SER A 112 2.34 -1.49 3.47
N ILE A 113 3.27 -2.41 3.71
CA ILE A 113 3.07 -3.57 4.61
C ILE A 113 3.41 -3.25 6.05
N GLY A 114 4.59 -2.67 6.29
CA GLY A 114 4.96 -2.30 7.64
C GLY A 114 4.24 -1.04 8.11
N THR A 115 3.50 -0.36 7.21
CA THR A 115 2.51 0.65 7.61
C THR A 115 1.24 0.00 8.16
N VAL A 116 1.12 -0.04 9.48
CA VAL A 116 0.00 -0.67 10.19
C VAL A 116 -0.49 0.17 11.36
N LEU A 117 -1.80 0.10 11.61
CA LEU A 117 -2.42 0.55 12.85
C LEU A 117 -1.83 -0.27 14.00
N VAL A 118 -1.20 0.41 14.95
CA VAL A 118 -0.69 -0.23 16.18
C VAL A 118 -1.82 -0.34 17.19
N LYS A 119 -2.62 0.72 17.37
CA LYS A 119 -3.83 0.73 18.21
C LYS A 119 -4.72 1.94 17.93
N HIS A 120 -6.03 1.72 17.88
CA HIS A 120 -7.03 2.77 18.06
C HIS A 120 -7.36 2.87 19.56
N ILE A 121 -7.17 4.04 20.16
CA ILE A 121 -7.55 4.33 21.56
C ILE A 121 -8.95 4.92 21.54
N ILE A 122 -9.90 4.24 22.18
CA ILE A 122 -11.32 4.63 22.13
C ILE A 122 -11.69 5.29 23.44
N SER A 123 -12.26 6.49 23.37
CA SER A 123 -12.86 7.21 24.51
C SER A 123 -14.34 7.43 24.27
N ALA A 124 -15.17 7.09 25.26
CA ALA A 124 -16.63 7.26 25.18
C ALA A 124 -17.08 8.74 25.10
N SER A 125 -16.20 9.69 25.42
CA SER A 125 -16.45 11.14 25.25
C SER A 125 -16.08 11.67 23.86
N GLY A 126 -15.44 10.85 23.01
CA GLY A 126 -14.88 11.26 21.72
C GLY A 126 -13.52 11.98 21.80
N ASP A 127 -13.03 12.27 23.01
CA ASP A 127 -11.70 12.86 23.21
C ASP A 127 -10.69 11.78 23.59
N ALA A 128 -10.11 11.13 22.58
CA ALA A 128 -9.10 10.08 22.73
C ALA A 128 -7.71 10.50 22.21
N ARG A 129 -7.45 11.81 22.20
CA ARG A 129 -6.35 12.42 21.47
C ARG A 129 -4.97 11.92 21.92
N ILE A 130 -4.17 11.46 20.96
CA ILE A 130 -2.78 11.04 21.12
C ILE A 130 -1.83 12.23 20.89
N ASP A 131 -0.91 12.45 21.84
CA ASP A 131 0.07 13.54 21.82
C ASP A 131 1.45 13.05 22.29
N ASN A 132 2.52 13.77 21.95
CA ASN A 132 3.87 13.69 22.54
C ASN A 132 4.69 12.41 22.27
N LEU A 133 4.57 11.83 21.07
CA LEU A 133 5.35 10.65 20.62
C LEU A 133 6.87 10.87 20.79
N THR A 134 7.49 10.10 21.69
CA THR A 134 8.91 10.22 22.05
C THR A 134 9.55 8.85 22.20
N ASN A 135 10.62 8.56 21.45
CA ASN A 135 11.40 7.34 21.60
C ASN A 135 12.35 7.45 22.80
N VAL A 136 12.22 6.54 23.77
CA VAL A 136 13.15 6.33 24.87
C VAL A 136 13.63 4.89 24.83
N ALA A 137 14.91 4.68 24.52
CA ALA A 137 15.58 3.37 24.50
C ALA A 137 14.86 2.27 23.66
N GLY A 138 14.10 2.65 22.63
CA GLY A 138 13.37 1.73 21.76
C GLY A 138 11.88 1.56 22.09
N THR A 139 11.40 2.17 23.18
CA THR A 139 9.97 2.27 23.51
C THR A 139 9.45 3.66 23.10
N VAL A 140 8.30 3.74 22.46
CA VAL A 140 7.65 5.04 22.17
C VAL A 140 6.68 5.37 23.28
N PHE A 141 6.92 6.47 23.97
CA PHE A 141 6.01 7.07 24.94
C PHE A 141 5.13 8.11 24.27
N PHE A 142 3.90 8.26 24.74
CA PHE A 142 2.95 9.27 24.31
C PHE A 142 1.94 9.56 25.45
N SER A 143 1.10 10.57 25.29
CA SER A 143 -0.04 10.85 26.18
C SER A 143 -1.34 10.61 25.42
N ALA A 144 -2.34 10.01 26.07
CA ALA A 144 -3.63 9.68 25.45
C ALA A 144 -4.73 9.51 26.51
N ASN A 145 -5.99 9.63 26.06
CA ASN A 145 -7.19 9.51 26.90
C ASN A 145 -8.04 8.30 26.46
N ASP A 146 -8.41 7.42 27.38
CA ASP A 146 -9.26 6.25 27.14
C ASP A 146 -10.72 6.44 27.60
N GLY A 147 -11.08 7.64 28.06
CA GLY A 147 -12.40 7.96 28.61
C GLY A 147 -12.67 7.37 29.99
N VAL A 148 -11.71 6.70 30.61
CA VAL A 148 -11.81 6.10 31.96
C VAL A 148 -10.83 6.75 32.93
N SER A 149 -9.57 6.90 32.49
CA SER A 149 -8.44 7.43 33.27
C SER A 149 -8.08 8.88 32.93
N GLY A 150 -8.78 9.52 31.99
CA GLY A 150 -8.38 10.84 31.46
C GLY A 150 -7.11 10.77 30.59
N LYS A 151 -6.56 11.93 30.22
CA LYS A 151 -5.32 12.04 29.42
C LYS A 151 -4.08 11.79 30.30
N GLU A 152 -3.52 10.60 30.13
CA GLU A 152 -2.48 10.01 30.96
C GLU A 152 -1.22 9.60 30.17
N LEU A 153 -0.22 9.01 30.86
CA LEU A 153 1.02 8.52 30.24
C LEU A 153 0.85 7.10 29.68
N TRP A 154 1.11 6.94 28.37
CA TRP A 154 1.05 5.69 27.63
C TRP A 154 2.39 5.34 27.00
N LYS A 155 2.54 4.07 26.60
CA LYS A 155 3.68 3.59 25.81
C LYS A 155 3.24 2.60 24.74
N THR A 156 4.12 2.35 23.77
CA THR A 156 4.03 1.24 22.81
C THR A 156 5.42 0.68 22.46
N ASP A 157 5.45 -0.62 22.16
CA ASP A 157 6.55 -1.34 21.52
C ASP A 157 6.32 -1.60 20.01
N GLY A 158 5.22 -1.05 19.46
CA GLY A 158 4.77 -1.32 18.09
C GLY A 158 3.82 -2.50 17.96
N THR A 159 3.27 -3.03 19.05
CA THR A 159 2.21 -4.04 19.07
C THR A 159 0.96 -3.53 19.81
N ALA A 160 -0.23 -4.02 19.43
CA ALA A 160 -1.47 -3.66 20.11
C ALA A 160 -1.48 -4.08 21.60
N ALA A 161 -0.79 -5.18 21.94
CA ALA A 161 -0.68 -5.72 23.29
C ALA A 161 0.32 -4.93 24.16
N GLY A 162 1.45 -4.50 23.59
CA GLY A 162 2.42 -3.63 24.26
C GLY A 162 2.01 -2.15 24.30
N THR A 163 0.90 -1.77 23.64
CA THR A 163 0.34 -0.41 23.68
C THR A 163 -0.60 -0.24 24.87
N ILE A 164 -0.07 0.28 25.97
CA ILE A 164 -0.74 0.31 27.28
C ILE A 164 -0.56 1.65 28.02
N LEU A 165 -1.53 1.95 28.89
CA LEU A 165 -1.41 2.93 29.96
C LEU A 165 -0.26 2.51 30.87
N VAL A 166 0.73 3.39 31.07
CA VAL A 166 1.88 3.12 31.95
C VAL A 166 1.46 3.31 33.41
N LYS A 167 0.71 4.40 33.66
CA LYS A 167 0.22 4.80 34.97
C LYS A 167 -0.92 5.78 34.82
N ASP A 168 -2.00 5.52 35.54
CA ASP A 168 -2.96 6.54 35.96
C ASP A 168 -2.27 7.40 37.05
N ILE A 169 -1.84 8.60 36.66
CA ILE A 169 -1.10 9.56 37.51
C ILE A 169 -2.09 10.41 38.31
N PHE A 170 -3.22 10.79 37.72
CA PHE A 170 -4.31 11.50 38.41
C PHE A 170 -5.54 10.59 38.51
N VAL A 171 -5.58 9.81 39.60
CA VAL A 171 -6.51 8.70 39.79
C VAL A 171 -7.97 9.03 39.45
N GLY A 172 -8.52 8.32 38.46
CA GLY A 172 -9.89 8.47 37.99
C GLY A 172 -10.00 9.19 36.65
N SER A 173 -11.15 9.78 36.34
CA SER A 173 -11.43 10.34 35.00
C SER A 173 -10.94 11.79 34.82
N SER A 174 -9.81 12.16 35.41
CA SER A 174 -9.28 13.54 35.37
C SER A 174 -7.86 13.52 34.85
N ASP A 175 -7.58 14.28 33.80
CA ASP A 175 -6.28 14.27 33.13
C ASP A 175 -5.13 14.70 34.05
N SER A 176 -3.98 14.02 34.00
CA SER A 176 -2.69 14.48 34.56
C SER A 176 -1.92 15.41 33.62
N ASN A 177 -2.33 15.50 32.35
CA ASN A 177 -1.70 16.28 31.26
C ASN A 177 -0.16 16.12 31.15
N PRO A 178 0.35 14.94 30.75
CA PRO A 178 1.78 14.74 30.56
C PRO A 178 2.35 15.48 29.34
N GLU A 179 3.31 16.39 29.56
CA GLU A 179 3.90 17.27 28.52
C GLU A 179 5.44 17.34 28.55
N ASP A 180 6.05 17.95 27.51
CA ASP A 180 7.50 18.15 27.36
C ASP A 180 8.38 16.88 27.46
N PHE A 181 7.92 15.81 26.82
CA PHE A 181 8.55 14.49 26.83
C PHE A 181 10.00 14.53 26.31
N THR A 182 10.94 14.18 27.19
CA THR A 182 12.39 14.28 26.93
C THR A 182 13.10 13.01 27.36
N ALA A 183 13.78 12.35 26.43
CA ALA A 183 14.63 11.19 26.73
C ALA A 183 15.92 11.62 27.46
N TYR A 184 16.16 11.09 28.65
CA TYR A 184 17.33 11.43 29.48
C TYR A 184 17.82 10.22 30.27
N ASN A 185 19.10 9.86 30.11
CA ASN A 185 19.75 8.71 30.77
C ASN A 185 19.01 7.36 30.63
N GLY A 186 18.20 7.19 29.59
CA GLY A 186 17.41 5.97 29.34
C GLY A 186 16.01 5.98 29.98
N GLU A 187 15.66 7.03 30.71
CA GLU A 187 14.31 7.28 31.23
C GLU A 187 13.63 8.40 30.42
N LEU A 188 12.30 8.47 30.49
CA LEU A 188 11.52 9.63 30.07
C LEU A 188 11.51 10.65 31.21
N ILE A 189 11.77 11.92 30.92
CA ILE A 189 11.48 13.07 31.80
C ILE A 189 10.35 13.89 31.16
N PHE A 190 9.41 14.36 31.97
CA PHE A 190 8.21 15.08 31.52
C PHE A 190 7.61 15.92 32.67
N SER A 191 6.67 16.81 32.34
CA SER A 191 5.84 17.53 33.32
C SER A 191 4.45 16.91 33.43
N ALA A 192 3.89 16.82 34.64
CA ALA A 192 2.52 16.32 34.91
C ALA A 192 2.04 16.71 36.32
N LYS A 193 0.73 16.63 36.58
CA LYS A 193 0.11 16.85 37.92
C LYS A 193 -0.51 15.56 38.49
N ASN A 194 -0.72 15.52 39.81
CA ASN A 194 -1.54 14.48 40.48
C ASN A 194 -2.50 15.12 41.51
N GLU A 195 -3.25 14.32 42.27
CA GLU A 195 -4.22 14.85 43.25
C GLU A 195 -3.55 15.61 44.43
N ALA A 196 -2.35 15.17 44.84
CA ALA A 196 -1.64 15.70 46.01
C ALA A 196 -0.57 16.76 45.66
N LYS A 197 -0.28 16.94 44.37
CA LYS A 197 0.84 17.72 43.82
C LYS A 197 0.45 18.41 42.53
N GLY A 198 0.84 19.67 42.37
CA GLY A 198 0.60 20.42 41.14
C GLY A 198 1.42 19.91 39.95
N ILE A 199 1.52 20.73 38.90
CA ILE A 199 2.32 20.43 37.71
C ILE A 199 3.81 20.51 38.09
N GLU A 200 4.43 19.34 38.19
CA GLU A 200 5.79 19.13 38.69
C GLU A 200 6.62 18.28 37.71
N ILE A 201 7.90 18.05 38.03
CA ILE A 201 8.82 17.27 37.19
C ILE A 201 8.74 15.77 37.53
N TRP A 202 8.48 14.94 36.52
CA TRP A 202 8.33 13.49 36.62
C TRP A 202 9.37 12.73 35.79
N LYS A 203 9.52 11.44 36.11
CA LYS A 203 10.25 10.48 35.31
C LYS A 203 9.51 9.16 35.11
N SER A 204 9.86 8.40 34.09
CA SER A 204 9.35 7.04 33.83
C SER A 204 10.37 6.15 33.13
N ASP A 205 10.46 4.88 33.54
CA ASP A 205 11.16 3.79 32.84
C ASP A 205 10.19 2.94 31.97
N GLY A 206 8.94 3.35 31.84
CA GLY A 206 7.88 2.58 31.18
C GLY A 206 7.21 1.52 32.06
N THR A 207 7.47 1.52 33.37
CA THR A 207 6.75 0.72 34.36
C THR A 207 5.93 1.61 35.31
N TYR A 208 4.87 1.04 35.90
CA TYR A 208 4.07 1.73 36.90
C TYR A 208 4.89 2.16 38.14
N SER A 209 5.86 1.33 38.53
CA SER A 209 6.74 1.55 39.69
C SER A 209 7.84 2.58 39.44
N GLY A 210 8.41 2.62 38.23
CA GLY A 210 9.43 3.61 37.86
C GLY A 210 8.85 4.97 37.44
N THR A 211 7.53 5.07 37.29
CA THR A 211 6.84 6.33 37.00
C THR A 211 6.57 7.14 38.27
N ALA A 212 7.37 8.18 38.53
CA ALA A 212 7.37 8.93 39.79
C ALA A 212 7.85 10.39 39.65
N ILE A 213 7.49 11.24 40.62
CA ILE A 213 7.99 12.62 40.75
C ILE A 213 9.51 12.60 41.02
N VAL A 214 10.26 13.45 40.32
CA VAL A 214 11.69 13.70 40.59
C VAL A 214 11.85 14.66 41.76
N LYS A 215 11.09 15.77 41.76
CA LYS A 215 11.01 16.73 42.85
C LYS A 215 9.69 17.50 42.81
N ASP A 216 9.13 17.74 43.99
CA ASP A 216 8.11 18.75 44.30
C ASP A 216 8.86 20.08 44.50
N ILE A 217 8.93 20.91 43.45
CA ILE A 217 9.72 22.15 43.40
C ILE A 217 9.01 23.25 44.18
N GLU A 218 7.72 23.48 43.90
CA GLU A 218 6.87 24.39 44.68
C GLU A 218 5.95 23.56 45.59
N THR A 219 6.16 23.65 46.90
CA THR A 219 5.72 22.58 47.80
C THR A 219 4.21 22.54 48.00
N GLY A 220 3.59 21.39 47.69
CA GLY A 220 2.17 21.15 47.96
C GLY A 220 1.36 21.03 46.68
N SER A 221 0.19 21.67 46.62
CA SER A 221 -0.71 21.61 45.46
C SER A 221 -0.52 22.79 44.48
N ALA A 222 0.57 23.53 44.60
CA ALA A 222 0.95 24.60 43.68
C ALA A 222 1.78 24.04 42.52
N ASN A 223 1.94 24.84 41.45
CA ASN A 223 2.59 24.41 40.21
C ASN A 223 3.94 25.12 40.04
N SER A 224 5.01 24.37 39.74
CA SER A 224 6.30 24.92 39.31
C SER A 224 6.46 25.07 37.78
N TYR A 225 5.52 24.53 36.98
CA TYR A 225 5.50 24.60 35.51
C TYR A 225 6.86 24.27 34.82
N PRO A 226 7.48 23.12 35.14
CA PRO A 226 8.79 22.77 34.58
C PRO A 226 8.66 22.45 33.08
N HIS A 227 9.45 23.13 32.25
CA HIS A 227 9.37 23.02 30.79
C HIS A 227 10.72 23.29 30.10
N GLY A 228 10.80 23.00 28.79
CA GLY A 228 11.95 23.31 27.94
C GLY A 228 13.20 22.43 28.16
N PHE A 229 13.03 21.20 28.66
CA PHE A 229 14.13 20.34 29.10
C PHE A 229 15.26 20.15 28.05
N LYS A 230 16.52 20.35 28.47
CA LYS A 230 17.71 20.24 27.61
C LYS A 230 18.91 19.58 28.29
N ALA A 231 19.40 18.48 27.72
CA ALA A 231 20.58 17.80 28.24
C ALA A 231 21.90 18.46 27.78
N VAL A 232 22.76 18.82 28.75
CA VAL A 232 24.13 19.33 28.54
C VAL A 232 25.07 18.67 29.56
N LYS A 233 26.17 18.06 29.11
CA LYS A 233 27.16 17.38 29.97
C LYS A 233 26.60 16.31 30.95
N GLY A 234 25.51 15.63 30.59
CA GLY A 234 24.87 14.66 31.50
C GLY A 234 24.17 15.31 32.69
N VAL A 235 23.72 16.55 32.52
CA VAL A 235 22.81 17.30 33.39
C VAL A 235 21.66 17.80 32.52
N LEU A 236 20.42 17.72 33.02
CA LEU A 236 19.24 18.23 32.33
C LEU A 236 18.90 19.62 32.87
N TYR A 237 18.84 20.62 32.00
CA TYR A 237 18.46 22.00 32.31
C TYR A 237 17.02 22.25 31.88
N PHE A 238 16.30 23.11 32.60
CA PHE A 238 14.91 23.43 32.32
C PHE A 238 14.52 24.74 33.01
N SER A 239 13.37 25.30 32.63
CA SER A 239 12.82 26.49 33.26
C SER A 239 11.69 26.08 34.19
N ALA A 240 11.65 26.64 35.39
CA ALA A 240 10.63 26.37 36.39
C ALA A 240 10.53 27.53 37.39
N GLN A 241 9.37 27.67 38.01
CA GLN A 241 9.08 28.77 38.93
C GLN A 241 8.93 28.36 40.39
N THR A 242 9.21 29.31 41.29
CA THR A 242 8.77 29.30 42.68
C THR A 242 8.22 30.67 43.08
N THR A 243 7.41 30.70 44.13
CA THR A 243 6.87 31.92 44.75
C THR A 243 7.92 32.90 45.29
N ALA A 244 9.19 32.48 45.37
CA ALA A 244 10.29 33.28 45.91
C ALA A 244 11.34 33.72 44.88
N ASN A 245 11.29 33.18 43.66
CA ASN A 245 12.32 33.39 42.63
C ASN A 245 11.76 33.67 41.21
N GLY A 246 10.44 33.80 41.02
CA GLY A 246 9.87 33.86 39.68
C GLY A 246 10.17 32.59 38.85
N GLU A 247 10.13 32.70 37.52
CA GLU A 247 10.53 31.64 36.58
C GLU A 247 12.00 31.79 36.16
N GLU A 248 12.80 30.78 36.47
CA GLU A 248 14.27 30.84 36.45
C GLU A 248 14.92 29.57 35.88
N LEU A 249 16.26 29.57 35.76
CA LEU A 249 17.02 28.44 35.21
C LEU A 249 17.30 27.38 36.27
N TRP A 250 16.76 26.18 36.09
CA TRP A 250 16.96 25.00 36.93
C TRP A 250 17.80 23.93 36.23
N LYS A 251 18.30 22.99 37.03
CA LYS A 251 18.96 21.76 36.55
C LYS A 251 18.58 20.54 37.38
N THR A 252 18.71 19.35 36.83
CA THR A 252 18.57 18.06 37.52
C THR A 252 19.54 17.00 36.97
N ASP A 253 19.87 16.02 37.81
CA ASP A 253 20.55 14.76 37.42
C ASP A 253 19.58 13.57 37.30
N GLY A 254 18.28 13.78 37.55
CA GLY A 254 17.26 12.74 37.68
C GLY A 254 16.91 12.36 39.12
N THR A 255 17.54 13.00 40.11
CA THR A 255 17.29 12.80 41.55
C THR A 255 16.77 14.07 42.23
N THR A 256 16.00 13.91 43.30
CA THR A 256 15.49 15.03 44.13
C THR A 256 16.61 15.93 44.68
N GLY A 257 17.78 15.35 44.97
CA GLY A 257 18.94 16.08 45.49
C GLY A 257 19.72 16.86 44.43
N GLY A 258 19.76 16.36 43.19
CA GLY A 258 20.37 17.06 42.06
C GLY A 258 19.46 18.11 41.40
N THR A 259 18.15 18.08 41.65
CA THR A 259 17.20 19.09 41.15
C THR A 259 17.29 20.40 41.94
N VAL A 260 17.98 21.41 41.37
CA VAL A 260 18.30 22.70 42.02
C VAL A 260 18.26 23.88 41.05
N LEU A 261 17.98 25.07 41.59
CA LEU A 261 18.13 26.37 40.92
C LEU A 261 19.60 26.60 40.56
N VAL A 262 19.89 27.06 39.34
CA VAL A 262 21.26 27.36 38.87
C VAL A 262 21.68 28.77 39.28
N LYS A 263 20.80 29.73 39.03
CA LYS A 263 20.94 31.14 39.35
C LYS A 263 19.55 31.78 39.33
N ASP A 264 19.35 32.70 40.26
CA ASP A 264 18.31 33.72 40.21
C ASP A 264 18.86 34.87 39.32
N ILE A 265 18.37 34.95 38.09
CA ILE A 265 18.87 35.85 37.04
C ILE A 265 18.19 37.22 37.13
N ASN A 266 16.88 37.26 37.41
CA ASN A 266 16.12 38.48 37.67
C ASN A 266 15.75 38.56 39.17
N PRO A 267 16.57 39.22 40.03
CA PRO A 267 16.53 38.96 41.47
C PRO A 267 15.22 39.36 42.17
N GLY A 268 14.47 38.37 42.66
CA GLY A 268 13.23 38.59 43.41
C GLY A 268 12.14 37.61 43.00
N ASP A 269 10.88 38.02 43.07
CA ASP A 269 9.72 37.27 42.58
C ASP A 269 9.41 37.52 41.09
N ASP A 270 10.21 38.38 40.42
CA ASP A 270 10.16 38.61 38.97
C ASP A 270 10.86 37.49 38.18
N SER A 271 10.32 37.11 37.02
CA SER A 271 10.92 36.06 36.17
C SER A 271 12.01 36.60 35.23
N SER A 272 13.06 35.82 34.97
CA SER A 272 13.95 36.02 33.82
C SER A 272 13.49 35.33 32.52
N THR A 273 12.50 34.44 32.63
CA THR A 273 11.91 33.60 31.57
C THR A 273 12.96 32.95 30.65
N PRO A 274 13.83 32.05 31.16
CA PRO A 274 14.85 31.42 30.33
C PRO A 274 14.22 30.50 29.28
N ASP A 275 14.55 30.66 28.01
CA ASP A 275 14.10 29.73 26.96
C ASP A 275 15.13 29.57 25.82
N LYS A 276 14.76 28.84 24.76
CA LYS A 276 15.63 28.47 23.62
C LYS A 276 16.92 27.74 24.04
N LEU A 277 16.84 26.98 25.13
CA LEU A 277 17.91 26.18 25.74
C LEU A 277 18.66 25.30 24.72
N THR A 278 19.93 25.65 24.46
CA THR A 278 20.76 25.13 23.37
C THR A 278 22.11 24.64 23.88
N ASN A 279 22.52 23.43 23.47
CA ASN A 279 23.81 22.84 23.81
C ASN A 279 24.85 23.17 22.74
N VAL A 280 25.92 23.88 23.11
CA VAL A 280 27.01 24.28 22.20
C VAL A 280 28.31 23.54 22.59
N SER A 281 28.81 22.71 21.68
CA SER A 281 30.00 21.88 21.87
C SER A 281 30.77 21.67 20.56
N SER A 282 32.10 21.52 20.63
CA SER A 282 32.95 21.16 19.49
C SER A 282 33.67 19.83 19.73
N TYR A 283 34.14 19.21 18.65
CA TYR A 283 34.92 17.96 18.72
C TYR A 283 36.27 18.15 19.45
N LEU A 284 36.79 19.37 19.46
CA LEU A 284 38.06 19.73 20.09
C LEU A 284 37.94 20.10 21.57
N VAL A 285 36.75 20.53 22.02
CA VAL A 285 36.49 20.97 23.39
C VAL A 285 35.31 20.18 23.94
N ASN A 286 35.63 19.04 24.57
CA ASN A 286 34.71 17.97 24.99
C ASN A 286 33.73 18.35 26.14
N ASN A 287 33.48 19.65 26.33
CA ASN A 287 32.85 20.27 27.50
C ASN A 287 31.77 21.28 27.08
N GLY A 288 30.68 20.81 26.47
CA GLY A 288 29.59 21.65 25.97
C GLY A 288 29.00 22.66 26.97
N VAL A 289 28.61 23.83 26.49
CA VAL A 289 28.08 24.97 27.26
C VAL A 289 26.61 25.17 26.90
N LEU A 290 25.77 25.48 27.88
CA LEU A 290 24.38 25.84 27.63
C LEU A 290 24.33 27.31 27.19
N PHE A 291 23.61 27.58 26.10
CA PHE A 291 23.19 28.93 25.70
C PHE A 291 21.67 29.01 25.72
N PHE A 292 21.14 30.19 26.00
CA PHE A 292 19.71 30.48 26.14
C PHE A 292 19.50 31.99 26.02
N ARG A 293 18.25 32.47 26.00
CA ARG A 293 17.96 33.89 26.25
C ARG A 293 17.28 34.05 27.60
N ALA A 294 17.49 35.17 28.26
CA ALA A 294 16.90 35.53 29.55
C ALA A 294 16.97 37.04 29.76
N ASN A 295 16.15 37.57 30.67
CA ASN A 295 16.14 38.97 31.08
C ASN A 295 16.60 39.10 32.54
N ASP A 296 17.53 40.02 32.83
CA ASP A 296 18.01 40.30 34.20
C ASP A 296 17.28 41.47 34.88
N GLY A 297 16.16 41.93 34.29
CA GLY A 297 15.41 43.09 34.72
C GLY A 297 16.00 44.43 34.27
N THR A 298 17.16 44.43 33.59
CA THR A 298 17.86 45.66 33.18
C THR A 298 18.24 45.73 31.69
N HIS A 299 18.50 44.59 31.03
CA HIS A 299 18.95 44.57 29.62
C HIS A 299 17.95 43.92 28.64
N GLY A 300 16.77 43.52 29.10
CA GLY A 300 15.80 42.80 28.26
C GLY A 300 16.26 41.37 27.92
N LEU A 301 15.59 40.73 26.94
CA LEU A 301 15.89 39.36 26.52
C LEU A 301 17.13 39.30 25.61
N GLU A 302 18.30 39.12 26.25
CA GLU A 302 19.61 39.02 25.61
C GLU A 302 20.16 37.58 25.53
N LEU A 303 21.36 37.41 24.95
CA LEU A 303 22.02 36.10 24.85
C LEU A 303 22.76 35.77 26.15
N TRP A 304 22.41 34.64 26.77
CA TRP A 304 23.04 34.13 28.00
C TRP A 304 23.74 32.78 27.77
N LYS A 305 24.67 32.45 28.67
CA LYS A 305 25.30 31.13 28.75
C LYS A 305 25.40 30.63 30.19
N SER A 306 25.49 29.31 30.37
CA SER A 306 25.75 28.65 31.65
C SER A 306 26.64 27.42 31.49
N ASP A 307 27.48 27.17 32.51
CA ASP A 307 28.20 25.91 32.71
C ASP A 307 27.56 25.01 33.78
N GLY A 308 26.41 25.40 34.32
CA GLY A 308 25.74 24.74 35.43
C GLY A 308 26.07 25.29 36.82
N THR A 309 26.86 26.37 36.90
CA THR A 309 27.16 27.10 38.14
C THR A 309 26.62 28.52 38.09
N THR A 310 26.31 29.11 39.25
CA THR A 310 25.87 30.51 39.36
C THR A 310 26.92 31.49 38.81
N ALA A 311 28.21 31.18 39.00
CA ALA A 311 29.31 32.02 38.54
C ALA A 311 29.54 31.93 37.02
N GLY A 312 29.33 30.77 36.42
CA GLY A 312 29.38 30.57 34.97
C GLY A 312 28.10 30.96 34.23
N THR A 313 27.04 31.36 34.94
CA THR A 313 25.75 31.80 34.38
C THR A 313 25.73 33.31 34.17
N VAL A 314 26.04 33.74 32.95
CA VAL A 314 26.28 35.15 32.60
C VAL A 314 25.72 35.49 31.22
N MET A 315 25.35 36.76 31.03
CA MET A 315 25.11 37.34 29.73
C MET A 315 26.37 37.26 28.87
N VAL A 316 26.21 37.04 27.57
CA VAL A 316 27.31 36.87 26.61
C VAL A 316 27.71 38.21 26.00
N GLU A 317 26.72 39.00 25.61
CA GLU A 317 26.80 40.38 25.11
C GLU A 317 25.41 41.02 25.23
N ASP A 318 25.36 42.32 25.51
CA ASP A 318 24.17 43.17 25.34
C ASP A 318 24.13 43.63 23.87
N ILE A 319 23.40 42.88 23.03
CA ILE A 319 23.38 43.08 21.56
C ILE A 319 22.50 44.28 21.19
N TYR A 320 21.46 44.56 21.96
CA TYR A 320 20.60 45.74 21.81
C TYR A 320 20.80 46.68 23.01
N VAL A 321 21.93 47.39 22.99
CA VAL A 321 22.40 48.28 24.06
C VAL A 321 21.28 49.09 24.72
N GLY A 322 20.95 48.75 25.97
CA GLY A 322 19.91 49.40 26.77
C GLY A 322 18.97 48.41 27.45
N ASP A 323 17.71 48.81 27.64
CA ASP A 323 16.62 48.00 28.21
C ASP A 323 15.78 47.27 27.14
N ALA A 324 16.10 47.49 25.86
CA ALA A 324 15.45 46.87 24.71
C ALA A 324 16.08 45.52 24.38
N SER A 325 15.29 44.58 23.85
CA SER A 325 15.72 43.19 23.67
C SER A 325 16.15 42.87 22.23
N SER A 326 17.39 42.40 22.05
CA SER A 326 17.87 41.80 20.80
C SER A 326 17.10 40.53 20.41
N SER A 327 16.46 39.91 21.39
CA SER A 327 15.59 38.73 21.26
C SER A 327 16.22 37.59 20.44
N PRO A 328 17.33 36.99 20.90
CA PRO A 328 18.00 35.90 20.20
C PRO A 328 17.09 34.68 20.01
N THR A 329 16.95 34.18 18.79
CA THR A 329 16.17 32.94 18.50
C THR A 329 16.79 32.17 17.34
N GLU A 330 16.30 30.95 17.10
CA GLU A 330 16.85 29.99 16.14
C GLU A 330 18.31 29.61 16.43
N MET A 331 18.59 29.28 17.69
CA MET A 331 19.92 28.94 18.18
C MET A 331 20.40 27.58 17.66
N ALA A 332 21.53 27.56 16.94
CA ALA A 332 22.16 26.35 16.39
C ALA A 332 23.65 26.27 16.73
N ASN A 333 24.12 25.09 17.17
CA ASN A 333 25.54 24.81 17.38
C ASN A 333 26.18 24.25 16.10
N VAL A 334 27.26 24.86 15.62
CA VAL A 334 28.11 24.31 14.55
C VAL A 334 29.57 24.42 14.93
N ASP A 335 30.21 23.27 15.10
CA ASP A 335 31.60 23.08 15.56
C ASP A 335 31.98 23.95 16.79
N GLY A 336 31.06 24.08 17.75
CA GLY A 336 31.22 24.84 18.98
C GLY A 336 31.05 26.36 18.86
N VAL A 337 30.60 26.85 17.70
CA VAL A 337 30.15 28.23 17.52
C VAL A 337 28.62 28.24 17.48
N LEU A 338 28.01 29.11 18.27
CA LEU A 338 26.57 29.35 18.24
C LEU A 338 26.24 30.27 17.06
N TYR A 339 25.20 29.93 16.30
CA TYR A 339 24.56 30.80 15.32
C TYR A 339 23.11 31.04 15.73
N PHE A 340 22.62 32.24 15.49
CA PHE A 340 21.29 32.67 15.92
C PHE A 340 20.85 33.90 15.13
N SER A 341 19.57 34.26 15.21
CA SER A 341 19.07 35.55 14.71
C SER A 341 18.81 36.51 15.87
N ALA A 342 19.20 37.78 15.70
CA ALA A 342 19.00 38.86 16.66
C ALA A 342 18.98 40.22 15.95
N SER A 343 18.42 41.24 16.61
CA SER A 343 18.41 42.64 16.16
C SER A 343 19.25 43.53 17.08
N SER A 344 19.73 44.67 16.57
CA SER A 344 20.39 45.72 17.36
C SER A 344 19.79 47.09 17.05
N ALA A 345 20.36 48.16 17.59
CA ALA A 345 19.91 49.53 17.30
C ALA A 345 20.09 49.93 15.82
N ASP A 346 21.12 49.40 15.15
CA ASP A 346 21.52 49.80 13.79
C ASP A 346 21.13 48.79 12.69
N VAL A 347 20.82 47.54 13.05
CA VAL A 347 20.36 46.49 12.11
C VAL A 347 19.12 45.77 12.62
N GLY A 348 18.23 45.38 11.70
CA GLY A 348 17.07 44.55 12.04
C GLY A 348 17.45 43.12 12.42
N ARG A 349 16.47 42.20 12.41
CA ARG A 349 16.74 40.78 12.70
C ARG A 349 17.57 40.17 11.57
N GLU A 350 18.83 39.87 11.89
CA GLU A 350 19.86 39.40 10.97
C GLU A 350 20.60 38.17 11.51
N LEU A 351 21.53 37.59 10.73
CA LEU A 351 22.31 36.42 11.12
C LEU A 351 23.53 36.80 11.99
N TRP A 352 23.56 36.32 13.23
CA TRP A 352 24.67 36.49 14.18
C TRP A 352 25.38 35.17 14.48
N LYS A 353 26.60 35.28 15.00
CA LYS A 353 27.34 34.16 15.60
C LYS A 353 28.01 34.55 16.89
N SER A 354 28.18 33.61 17.81
CA SER A 354 28.94 33.78 19.06
C SER A 354 29.77 32.54 19.39
N GLY A 355 31.00 32.76 19.84
CA GLY A 355 31.82 31.75 20.52
C GLY A 355 31.75 31.87 22.06
N GLY A 356 30.72 32.53 22.60
CA GLY A 356 30.47 32.65 24.03
C GLY A 356 31.15 33.80 24.76
N THR A 357 31.62 34.84 24.06
CA THR A 357 32.09 36.10 24.67
C THR A 357 31.72 37.30 23.80
N ALA A 358 31.48 38.47 24.41
CA ALA A 358 31.39 39.78 23.77
C ALA A 358 32.22 39.90 22.47
N ALA A 359 33.54 39.77 22.59
CA ALA A 359 34.50 39.94 21.49
C ALA A 359 34.40 38.91 20.34
N ASN A 360 33.63 37.83 20.49
CA ASN A 360 33.35 36.87 19.42
C ASN A 360 31.85 36.71 19.09
N THR A 361 30.99 37.54 19.69
CA THR A 361 29.59 37.76 19.29
C THR A 361 29.56 38.82 18.20
N VAL A 362 29.29 38.43 16.96
CA VAL A 362 29.35 39.33 15.79
C VAL A 362 28.26 39.05 14.77
N LEU A 363 27.78 40.11 14.12
CA LEU A 363 26.96 40.04 12.92
C LEU A 363 27.75 39.32 11.81
N VAL A 364 27.14 38.31 11.18
CA VAL A 364 27.77 37.55 10.08
C VAL A 364 27.65 38.31 8.77
N LYS A 365 26.48 38.89 8.51
CA LYS A 365 26.17 39.76 7.37
C LYS A 365 24.87 40.50 7.67
N ASP A 366 24.83 41.78 7.31
CA ASP A 366 23.61 42.55 7.12
C ASP A 366 23.01 42.15 5.77
N ILE A 367 21.94 41.36 5.76
CA ILE A 367 21.32 40.84 4.52
C ILE A 367 20.34 41.88 3.96
N PHE A 368 19.43 42.40 4.79
CA PHE A 368 18.57 43.53 4.42
C PHE A 368 19.17 44.84 4.94
N VAL A 369 19.88 45.55 4.06
CA VAL A 369 20.69 46.72 4.43
C VAL A 369 19.88 47.78 5.22
N GLY A 370 20.21 47.92 6.51
CA GLY A 370 19.64 48.92 7.41
C GLY A 370 18.84 48.33 8.58
N SER A 371 17.87 49.09 9.09
CA SER A 371 17.08 48.73 10.28
C SER A 371 15.90 47.79 10.00
N GLU A 372 15.71 47.35 8.75
CA GLU A 372 14.71 46.35 8.37
C GLU A 372 15.26 44.93 8.60
N SER A 373 14.38 43.93 8.64
CA SER A 373 14.76 42.56 9.03
C SER A 373 14.82 41.62 7.84
N GLY A 374 16.02 41.22 7.43
CA GLY A 374 16.23 40.28 6.33
C GLY A 374 16.14 38.81 6.72
N PHE A 375 16.07 38.45 8.00
CA PHE A 375 16.17 37.06 8.45
C PHE A 375 14.85 36.47 8.98
N SER A 376 14.47 35.25 8.54
CA SER A 376 13.29 34.54 9.07
C SER A 376 13.52 33.06 9.42
N SER A 377 12.54 32.49 10.11
CA SER A 377 12.69 31.46 11.14
C SER A 377 12.73 30.00 10.64
N VAL A 378 13.71 29.65 9.81
CA VAL A 378 14.11 28.25 9.65
C VAL A 378 15.63 28.17 9.54
N PHE A 379 16.28 27.46 10.47
CA PHE A 379 17.69 27.08 10.36
C PHE A 379 17.82 25.59 10.08
N TRP A 380 18.71 25.25 9.15
CA TRP A 380 19.22 23.89 9.00
C TRP A 380 20.73 23.88 8.81
N VAL A 381 21.39 22.88 9.39
CA VAL A 381 22.84 22.72 9.32
C VAL A 381 23.15 21.46 8.52
N VAL A 382 23.89 21.62 7.42
CA VAL A 382 24.37 20.50 6.60
C VAL A 382 25.90 20.56 6.55
N GLY A 383 26.53 19.67 7.32
CA GLY A 383 27.96 19.74 7.61
C GLY A 383 28.30 21.08 8.29
N ASN A 384 29.11 21.90 7.62
CA ASN A 384 29.51 23.23 8.10
C ASN A 384 28.78 24.38 7.36
N THR A 385 27.68 24.08 6.66
CA THR A 385 26.89 25.07 5.90
C THR A 385 25.55 25.28 6.57
N TYR A 386 25.21 26.54 6.84
CA TYR A 386 23.91 26.97 7.34
C TYR A 386 22.99 27.16 6.14
N TYR A 387 21.74 26.73 6.24
CA TYR A 387 20.66 27.02 5.29
C TYR A 387 19.53 27.69 6.05
N PHE A 388 18.98 28.75 5.47
CA PHE A 388 17.93 29.55 6.09
C PHE A 388 17.14 30.35 5.07
N ARG A 389 16.01 30.91 5.50
CA ARG A 389 15.16 31.78 4.69
C ARG A 389 15.51 33.24 4.97
N ALA A 390 15.87 33.99 3.94
CA ALA A 390 16.21 35.42 4.07
C ALA A 390 15.77 36.26 2.87
N ASN A 391 15.63 37.56 3.12
CA ASN A 391 15.24 38.61 2.18
C ASN A 391 16.30 39.71 2.18
N ASP A 392 16.75 40.11 0.99
CA ASP A 392 17.79 41.14 0.78
C ASP A 392 17.23 42.50 0.36
N GLY A 393 15.90 42.66 0.41
CA GLY A 393 15.17 43.84 -0.06
C GLY A 393 14.98 43.90 -1.58
N THR A 394 15.43 42.89 -2.33
CA THR A 394 15.31 42.86 -3.81
C THR A 394 14.71 41.59 -4.39
N ASN A 395 14.88 40.43 -3.73
CA ASN A 395 14.46 39.11 -4.24
C ASN A 395 13.47 38.40 -3.29
N ASP A 396 12.75 39.16 -2.46
CA ASP A 396 11.87 38.65 -1.40
C ASP A 396 12.48 37.49 -0.57
N TRP A 397 11.70 36.54 -0.06
CA TRP A 397 12.21 35.52 0.87
C TRP A 397 12.61 34.22 0.17
N GLU A 398 13.92 34.04 0.02
CA GLU A 398 14.51 32.94 -0.74
C GLU A 398 15.35 31.98 0.11
N LEU A 399 15.87 30.91 -0.52
CA LEU A 399 16.78 29.97 0.14
C LEU A 399 18.20 30.54 0.15
N TRP A 400 18.71 30.84 1.34
CA TRP A 400 20.06 31.33 1.57
C TRP A 400 20.93 30.29 2.24
N LYS A 401 22.25 30.44 2.06
CA LYS A 401 23.25 29.69 2.80
C LYS A 401 24.33 30.58 3.38
N SER A 402 25.03 30.08 4.39
CA SER A 402 26.26 30.68 4.92
C SER A 402 27.32 29.62 5.23
N ASN A 403 28.56 30.07 5.40
CA ASN A 403 29.65 29.33 6.05
C ASN A 403 30.17 30.05 7.31
N GLY A 404 29.41 31.02 7.83
CA GLY A 404 29.80 31.85 8.98
C GLY A 404 30.71 33.03 8.64
N THR A 405 30.85 33.39 7.36
CA THR A 405 31.54 34.59 6.89
C THR A 405 30.65 35.41 5.97
N ALA A 406 30.77 36.75 5.99
CA ALA A 406 29.98 37.64 5.13
C ALA A 406 30.06 37.28 3.63
N ALA A 407 31.25 36.85 3.17
CA ALA A 407 31.47 36.46 1.77
C ALA A 407 30.86 35.09 1.41
N GLY A 408 30.70 34.19 2.39
CA GLY A 408 30.01 32.91 2.20
C GLY A 408 28.51 32.96 2.45
N THR A 409 27.98 34.07 2.98
CA THR A 409 26.55 34.31 3.18
C THR A 409 25.91 34.82 1.89
N VAL A 410 25.31 33.91 1.13
CA VAL A 410 24.77 34.13 -0.23
C VAL A 410 23.46 33.38 -0.43
N MET A 411 22.60 33.92 -1.30
CA MET A 411 21.44 33.22 -1.82
C MET A 411 21.90 31.94 -2.56
N VAL A 412 21.20 30.83 -2.38
CA VAL A 412 21.46 29.58 -3.08
C VAL A 412 20.89 29.65 -4.49
N LYS A 413 19.65 30.10 -4.60
CA LYS A 413 18.90 30.31 -5.84
C LYS A 413 17.75 31.29 -5.53
N ASP A 414 17.46 32.15 -6.50
CA ASP A 414 16.19 32.86 -6.62
C ASP A 414 15.18 31.87 -7.23
N ILE A 415 14.28 31.33 -6.39
CA ILE A 415 13.33 30.28 -6.78
C ILE A 415 12.13 30.93 -7.48
N ASN A 416 11.59 32.02 -6.95
CA ASN A 416 10.48 32.76 -7.55
C ASN A 416 10.93 34.15 -8.05
N THR A 417 11.31 34.24 -9.32
CA THR A 417 11.80 35.50 -9.92
C THR A 417 10.76 36.63 -9.98
N ASN A 418 9.50 36.37 -9.59
CA ASN A 418 8.40 37.34 -9.57
C ASN A 418 7.94 37.70 -8.13
N GLY A 419 8.53 37.10 -7.09
CA GLY A 419 8.07 37.24 -5.71
C GLY A 419 8.85 36.38 -4.72
N SER A 420 8.15 35.77 -3.75
CA SER A 420 8.76 35.11 -2.61
C SER A 420 8.70 33.58 -2.72
N GLY A 421 9.80 32.91 -3.05
CA GLY A 421 9.82 31.43 -3.16
C GLY A 421 9.60 30.70 -1.84
N SER A 422 9.76 31.41 -0.72
CA SER A 422 9.24 31.03 0.60
C SER A 422 9.62 29.63 1.09
N PRO A 423 10.92 29.26 1.11
CA PRO A 423 11.35 27.92 1.51
C PRO A 423 10.97 27.58 2.96
N SER A 424 10.40 26.40 3.18
CA SER A 424 9.95 25.88 4.48
C SER A 424 10.17 24.37 4.62
N ASN A 425 9.89 23.80 5.79
CA ASN A 425 9.99 22.35 6.07
C ASN A 425 11.34 21.72 5.65
N LEU A 426 12.45 22.34 6.05
CA LEU A 426 13.79 21.84 5.71
C LEU A 426 14.08 20.49 6.42
N LEU A 427 14.72 19.55 5.70
CA LEU A 427 15.31 18.32 6.24
C LEU A 427 16.52 17.89 5.40
N ASN A 428 17.68 17.64 6.02
CA ASN A 428 18.82 17.04 5.32
C ASN A 428 18.82 15.51 5.41
N ILE A 429 19.03 14.86 4.27
CA ILE A 429 19.23 13.41 4.17
C ILE A 429 20.49 13.16 3.34
N GLY A 430 21.51 12.58 3.97
CA GLY A 430 22.83 12.45 3.38
C GLY A 430 23.45 13.82 3.06
N SER A 431 23.63 14.10 1.77
CA SER A 431 24.14 15.37 1.24
C SER A 431 23.08 16.23 0.55
N THR A 432 21.80 15.88 0.68
CA THR A 432 20.68 16.54 0.00
C THR A 432 19.77 17.20 1.03
N LEU A 433 19.60 18.50 0.91
CA LEU A 433 18.61 19.26 1.67
C LEU A 433 17.27 19.21 0.92
N TYR A 434 16.26 18.64 1.54
CA TYR A 434 14.86 18.70 1.09
C TYR A 434 14.16 19.87 1.78
N PHE A 435 13.23 20.51 1.09
CA PHE A 435 12.40 21.61 1.61
C PHE A 435 11.16 21.79 0.73
N THR A 436 10.26 22.69 1.12
CA THR A 436 9.08 23.07 0.33
C THR A 436 9.20 24.51 -0.13
N ALA A 437 8.91 24.81 -1.39
CA ALA A 437 9.03 26.15 -1.97
C ALA A 437 8.09 26.33 -3.17
N ASP A 438 7.81 27.59 -3.49
CA ASP A 438 6.94 28.03 -4.60
C ASP A 438 7.80 28.72 -5.68
N ASP A 439 7.52 28.46 -6.96
CA ASP A 439 8.22 29.09 -8.10
C ASP A 439 7.28 29.92 -9.00
N ASP A 440 6.08 30.27 -8.52
CA ASP A 440 5.02 30.98 -9.28
C ASP A 440 4.43 30.17 -10.45
N VAL A 441 4.89 28.92 -10.65
CA VAL A 441 4.45 28.03 -11.75
C VAL A 441 3.77 26.78 -11.21
N HIS A 442 4.35 26.15 -10.19
CA HIS A 442 3.88 24.88 -9.60
C HIS A 442 3.26 25.03 -8.20
N GLY A 443 3.20 26.25 -7.65
CA GLY A 443 2.80 26.45 -6.26
C GLY A 443 3.80 25.84 -5.28
N ARG A 444 3.42 25.71 -3.99
CA ARG A 444 4.33 25.21 -2.95
C ARG A 444 4.47 23.68 -2.95
N GLU A 445 5.54 23.22 -3.60
CA GLU A 445 5.84 21.81 -3.87
C GLU A 445 7.07 21.28 -3.11
N LEU A 446 7.46 20.01 -3.36
CA LEU A 446 8.69 19.42 -2.83
C LEU A 446 9.92 19.83 -3.67
N TRP A 447 10.91 20.44 -3.00
CA TRP A 447 12.19 20.87 -3.56
C TRP A 447 13.38 20.18 -2.90
N LYS A 448 14.50 20.16 -3.61
CA LYS A 448 15.80 19.74 -3.07
C LYS A 448 16.93 20.69 -3.44
N SER A 449 18.02 20.66 -2.68
CA SER A 449 19.27 21.38 -2.95
C SER A 449 20.50 20.56 -2.53
N ASP A 450 21.57 20.67 -3.31
CA ASP A 450 22.94 20.27 -2.94
C ASP A 450 23.78 21.47 -2.42
N GLY A 451 23.15 22.63 -2.25
CA GLY A 451 23.79 23.89 -1.92
C GLY A 451 24.25 24.72 -3.11
N SER A 452 24.03 24.29 -4.34
CA SER A 452 24.28 25.07 -5.56
C SER A 452 22.99 25.51 -6.23
N ALA A 453 23.02 26.62 -6.98
CA ALA A 453 21.88 27.06 -7.78
C ALA A 453 21.42 26.00 -8.79
N ALA A 454 22.35 25.23 -9.35
CA ALA A 454 22.07 24.19 -10.36
C ALA A 454 21.45 22.92 -9.76
N GLY A 455 21.86 22.54 -8.54
CA GLY A 455 21.27 21.43 -7.80
C GLY A 455 20.02 21.81 -7.00
N THR A 456 19.60 23.07 -7.03
CA THR A 456 18.39 23.57 -6.36
C THR A 456 17.20 23.51 -7.32
N VAL A 457 16.42 22.44 -7.21
CA VAL A 457 15.39 22.05 -8.19
C VAL A 457 14.14 21.49 -7.50
N LEU A 458 13.00 21.68 -8.16
CA LEU A 458 11.77 20.95 -7.90
C LEU A 458 12.08 19.45 -8.01
N VAL A 459 11.61 18.65 -7.05
CA VAL A 459 11.73 17.19 -7.08
C VAL A 459 10.62 16.59 -7.93
N LYS A 460 9.40 17.10 -7.74
CA LYS A 460 8.18 16.70 -8.43
C LYS A 460 7.11 17.78 -8.24
N ASP A 461 6.39 18.11 -9.30
CA ASP A 461 5.09 18.78 -9.21
C ASP A 461 4.07 17.72 -8.74
N ILE A 462 3.74 17.72 -7.45
CA ILE A 462 2.84 16.74 -6.83
C ILE A 462 1.39 17.15 -7.11
N ARG A 463 1.10 18.46 -7.09
CA ARG A 463 -0.25 19.00 -7.37
C ARG A 463 -0.25 19.88 -8.61
N ALA A 464 -0.30 19.20 -9.76
CA ALA A 464 -0.23 19.74 -11.11
C ALA A 464 -0.67 21.22 -11.29
N GLY A 465 0.30 22.06 -11.67
CA GLY A 465 0.10 23.50 -11.93
C GLY A 465 0.22 24.36 -10.67
N SER A 466 -0.29 25.59 -10.70
CA SER A 466 0.01 26.61 -9.67
C SER A 466 -0.76 26.44 -8.35
N ASN A 467 -0.91 25.22 -7.82
CA ASN A 467 -1.66 24.94 -6.58
C ASN A 467 -0.79 24.19 -5.58
N ASP A 468 -0.63 24.70 -4.37
CA ASP A 468 0.14 24.02 -3.32
C ASP A 468 -0.33 22.58 -3.05
N ALA A 469 0.60 21.62 -3.13
CA ALA A 469 0.44 20.25 -2.63
C ALA A 469 0.29 20.16 -1.10
N SER A 470 0.21 21.30 -0.39
CA SER A 470 -0.08 21.35 1.05
C SER A 470 0.86 20.44 1.86
N THR A 471 2.15 20.51 1.53
CA THR A 471 3.21 19.61 2.01
C THR A 471 3.41 19.70 3.53
N GLY A 472 3.28 18.56 4.19
CA GLY A 472 3.29 18.40 5.64
C GLY A 472 4.68 18.11 6.24
N PHE A 473 4.70 17.32 7.31
CA PHE A 473 5.92 16.89 8.02
C PHE A 473 6.95 16.26 7.08
N PHE A 474 8.23 16.39 7.41
CA PHE A 474 9.34 15.69 6.76
C PHE A 474 10.01 14.76 7.77
N ALA A 475 10.34 13.53 7.37
CA ALA A 475 11.04 12.53 8.16
C ALA A 475 12.13 11.84 7.31
N ASN A 476 13.28 11.53 7.93
CA ASN A 476 14.31 10.70 7.30
C ASN A 476 14.08 9.26 7.73
N LEU A 477 13.68 8.41 6.78
CA LEU A 477 13.60 6.97 7.00
C LEU A 477 14.68 6.26 6.19
N SER A 478 15.71 5.79 6.90
CA SER A 478 16.78 4.95 6.35
C SER A 478 17.50 5.52 5.11
N GLY A 479 17.47 6.85 4.90
CA GLY A 479 18.06 7.52 3.74
C GLY A 479 17.07 7.99 2.67
N SER A 480 15.78 7.74 2.85
CA SER A 480 14.69 8.31 2.04
C SER A 480 13.91 9.37 2.83
N LEU A 481 13.39 10.38 2.14
CA LEU A 481 12.42 11.32 2.70
C LEU A 481 11.05 10.66 2.76
N ILE A 482 10.38 10.70 3.90
CA ILE A 482 8.93 10.47 4.02
C ILE A 482 8.27 11.79 4.42
N PHE A 483 7.14 12.11 3.79
CA PHE A 483 6.44 13.37 4.00
C PHE A 483 4.94 13.28 3.70
N GLY A 484 4.16 14.21 4.24
CA GLY A 484 2.76 14.39 3.84
C GLY A 484 2.63 15.30 2.62
N ALA A 485 1.76 15.00 1.66
CA ALA A 485 1.41 15.90 0.55
C ALA A 485 0.06 15.50 -0.09
N SER A 486 -0.56 16.43 -0.80
CA SER A 486 -1.80 16.24 -1.55
C SER A 486 -1.56 16.49 -3.03
N ASP A 487 -2.04 15.61 -3.90
CA ASP A 487 -2.08 15.81 -5.35
C ASP A 487 -3.31 16.63 -5.82
N GLY A 488 -4.11 17.13 -4.87
CA GLY A 488 -5.37 17.82 -5.13
C GLY A 488 -6.63 16.96 -4.93
N ILE A 489 -6.49 15.67 -4.61
CA ILE A 489 -7.61 14.79 -4.20
C ILE A 489 -7.74 14.77 -2.68
N GLU A 490 -6.76 14.20 -1.98
CA GLU A 490 -6.68 14.09 -0.52
C GLU A 490 -5.24 14.32 -0.04
N GLN A 491 -4.97 14.42 1.27
CA GLN A 491 -3.60 14.52 1.79
C GLN A 491 -3.11 13.14 2.24
N GLU A 492 -1.97 12.72 1.70
CA GLU A 492 -1.46 11.35 1.78
C GLU A 492 0.01 11.35 2.23
N PHE A 493 0.54 10.17 2.52
CA PHE A 493 1.97 9.99 2.73
C PHE A 493 2.69 9.72 1.41
N TRP A 494 3.87 10.28 1.28
CA TRP A 494 4.76 10.15 0.14
C TRP A 494 6.15 9.76 0.62
N ILE A 495 6.86 8.98 -0.19
CA ILE A 495 8.28 8.68 -0.04
C ILE A 495 9.05 9.24 -1.23
N SER A 496 10.28 9.70 -1.01
CA SER A 496 11.18 10.25 -2.03
C SER A 496 12.64 9.87 -1.78
N ASP A 497 13.32 9.41 -2.82
CA ASP A 497 14.79 9.30 -2.88
C ASP A 497 15.46 10.58 -3.40
N GLY A 498 14.68 11.64 -3.61
CA GLY A 498 15.10 12.90 -4.24
C GLY A 498 15.07 12.89 -5.77
N THR A 499 14.54 11.85 -6.40
CA THR A 499 14.21 11.85 -7.84
C THR A 499 12.71 11.92 -8.06
N GLU A 500 12.28 12.44 -9.20
CA GLU A 500 10.86 12.51 -9.57
C GLU A 500 10.20 11.12 -9.63
N LEU A 501 10.92 10.13 -10.16
CA LEU A 501 10.47 8.74 -10.26
C LEU A 501 10.42 8.03 -8.90
N GLY A 502 11.40 8.28 -8.02
CA GLY A 502 11.40 7.77 -6.66
C GLY A 502 10.45 8.52 -5.73
N THR A 503 9.83 9.62 -6.17
CA THR A 503 8.83 10.39 -5.41
C THR A 503 7.41 9.89 -5.70
N HIS A 504 6.85 9.11 -4.79
CA HIS A 504 5.55 8.44 -4.96
C HIS A 504 4.80 8.28 -3.64
N LYS A 505 3.48 8.07 -3.75
CA LYS A 505 2.59 7.83 -2.59
C LYS A 505 2.95 6.52 -1.88
N ILE A 506 2.94 6.53 -0.55
CA ILE A 506 2.88 5.33 0.27
C ILE A 506 1.41 4.93 0.34
N ILE A 507 1.01 3.93 -0.46
CA ILE A 507 -0.36 3.42 -0.47
C ILE A 507 -0.63 2.71 0.86
N MET A 508 -1.55 3.24 1.66
CA MET A 508 -1.95 2.62 2.93
C MET A 508 -2.89 1.42 2.68
N PRO A 509 -2.83 0.37 3.51
CA PRO A 509 -3.93 -0.57 3.64
C PRO A 509 -5.19 0.20 4.07
N GLY A 510 -6.30 0.05 3.33
CA GLY A 510 -7.57 0.72 3.62
C GLY A 510 -7.78 2.09 2.93
N HIS A 511 -7.04 2.45 1.87
CA HIS A 511 -7.67 3.31 0.85
C HIS A 511 -8.73 2.47 0.11
N THR A 512 -9.83 3.09 -0.31
CA THR A 512 -10.99 2.40 -0.89
C THR A 512 -10.64 1.71 -2.22
N PHE A 513 -10.28 0.43 -2.18
CA PHE A 513 -9.96 -0.35 -3.36
C PHE A 513 -11.22 -0.73 -4.14
N GLY A 514 -11.52 -0.01 -5.22
CA GLY A 514 -12.38 -0.51 -6.30
C GLY A 514 -11.71 -1.63 -7.12
N GLY A 515 -10.95 -2.50 -6.44
CA GLY A 515 -9.81 -3.25 -6.99
C GLY A 515 -10.18 -4.29 -8.03
N GLU A 516 -11.36 -4.91 -7.86
CA GLU A 516 -11.87 -6.07 -8.59
C GLU A 516 -10.79 -6.96 -9.25
N PRO A 517 -9.89 -7.60 -8.49
CA PRO A 517 -8.83 -8.43 -9.05
C PRO A 517 -9.40 -9.59 -9.86
N ARG A 518 -8.91 -9.77 -11.09
CA ARG A 518 -9.40 -10.78 -12.04
C ARG A 518 -8.26 -11.61 -12.62
N GLU A 519 -8.56 -12.86 -12.95
CA GLU A 519 -7.68 -13.82 -13.63
C GLU A 519 -6.34 -14.07 -12.91
N LEU A 520 -6.37 -14.70 -11.73
CA LEU A 520 -5.17 -14.96 -10.93
C LEU A 520 -4.26 -16.02 -11.61
N VAL A 521 -3.15 -15.59 -12.22
CA VAL A 521 -2.17 -16.46 -12.90
C VAL A 521 -0.84 -16.49 -12.17
N ARG A 522 -0.40 -17.69 -11.77
CA ARG A 522 0.90 -17.88 -11.11
C ARG A 522 2.05 -17.99 -12.12
N ILE A 523 3.11 -17.21 -11.92
CA ILE A 523 4.42 -17.38 -12.55
C ILE A 523 5.52 -17.40 -11.47
N GLY A 524 6.11 -18.57 -11.24
CA GLY A 524 7.18 -18.75 -10.24
C GLY A 524 6.69 -18.50 -8.80
N GLN A 525 7.11 -17.36 -8.23
CA GLN A 525 6.74 -16.87 -6.90
C GLN A 525 5.85 -15.60 -6.96
N LEU A 526 5.27 -15.30 -8.12
CA LEU A 526 4.37 -14.17 -8.32
C LEU A 526 2.99 -14.66 -8.78
N ILE A 527 1.94 -13.95 -8.36
CA ILE A 527 0.60 -13.95 -8.95
C ILE A 527 0.50 -12.71 -9.85
N TYR A 528 -0.04 -12.87 -11.05
CA TYR A 528 -0.41 -11.82 -11.98
C TYR A 528 -1.93 -11.78 -12.09
N PHE A 529 -2.50 -10.60 -12.27
CA PHE A 529 -3.94 -10.37 -12.34
C PHE A 529 -4.23 -9.02 -13.01
N SER A 530 -5.45 -8.80 -13.49
CA SER A 530 -5.91 -7.45 -13.83
C SER A 530 -6.67 -6.84 -12.66
N ALA A 531 -6.49 -5.54 -12.42
CA ALA A 531 -7.11 -4.79 -11.32
C ALA A 531 -7.18 -3.30 -11.65
N ASN A 532 -8.07 -2.59 -10.96
CA ASN A 532 -8.31 -1.16 -11.12
C ASN A 532 -8.05 -0.41 -9.80
N ASP A 533 -7.11 0.53 -9.80
CA ASP A 533 -6.77 1.36 -8.62
C ASP A 533 -7.53 2.70 -8.58
N GLY A 534 -8.45 2.93 -9.52
CA GLY A 534 -9.18 4.19 -9.68
C GLY A 534 -8.38 5.32 -10.33
N ILE A 535 -7.08 5.13 -10.58
CA ILE A 535 -6.15 6.14 -11.12
C ILE A 535 -5.76 5.79 -12.55
N ASN A 536 -5.34 4.55 -12.77
CA ASN A 536 -4.81 4.02 -14.04
C ASN A 536 -5.83 3.15 -14.80
N GLY A 537 -7.05 2.99 -14.25
CA GLY A 537 -8.05 2.08 -14.80
C GLY A 537 -7.67 0.60 -14.61
N THR A 538 -8.38 -0.30 -15.30
CA THR A 538 -8.08 -1.74 -15.26
C THR A 538 -6.83 -2.07 -16.08
N GLU A 539 -5.74 -2.33 -15.37
CA GLU A 539 -4.39 -2.59 -15.91
C GLU A 539 -3.82 -3.93 -15.43
N LEU A 540 -2.56 -4.25 -15.80
CA LEU A 540 -1.89 -5.49 -15.41
C LEU A 540 -1.10 -5.29 -14.11
N TRP A 541 -1.41 -6.11 -13.10
CA TRP A 541 -0.77 -6.11 -11.79
C TRP A 541 -0.04 -7.42 -11.52
N LYS A 542 0.90 -7.37 -10.57
CA LYS A 542 1.57 -8.54 -9.99
C LYS A 542 1.61 -8.42 -8.47
N SER A 543 1.73 -9.54 -7.78
CA SER A 543 1.98 -9.61 -6.33
C SER A 543 2.81 -10.85 -5.98
N ASP A 544 3.70 -10.74 -5.00
CA ASP A 544 4.35 -11.86 -4.31
C ASP A 544 3.61 -12.26 -3.00
N GLY A 545 2.42 -11.67 -2.77
CA GLY A 545 1.65 -11.80 -1.53
C GLY A 545 2.06 -10.81 -0.45
N THR A 546 2.86 -9.82 -0.78
CA THR A 546 3.26 -8.71 0.08
C THR A 546 2.68 -7.43 -0.53
N ALA A 547 2.15 -6.49 0.26
CA ALA A 547 1.54 -5.26 -0.30
C ALA A 547 2.57 -4.34 -1.01
N GLU A 548 3.87 -4.50 -0.72
CA GLU A 548 4.99 -3.88 -1.46
C GLU A 548 5.18 -4.51 -2.83
N GLY A 549 5.10 -5.85 -2.91
CA GLY A 549 5.23 -6.58 -4.17
C GLY A 549 3.95 -6.54 -5.01
N THR A 550 2.82 -6.15 -4.43
CA THR A 550 1.56 -5.83 -5.11
C THR A 550 1.68 -4.51 -5.87
N VAL A 551 2.11 -4.57 -7.12
CA VAL A 551 2.36 -3.39 -7.96
C VAL A 551 1.81 -3.51 -9.36
N LEU A 552 1.44 -2.37 -9.93
CA LEU A 552 1.19 -2.18 -11.34
C LEU A 552 2.43 -2.60 -12.14
N VAL A 553 2.27 -3.54 -13.07
CA VAL A 553 3.36 -3.99 -13.95
C VAL A 553 3.65 -2.93 -14.99
N LYS A 554 2.57 -2.34 -15.54
CA LYS A 554 2.59 -1.26 -16.52
C LYS A 554 1.21 -0.62 -16.63
N ASP A 555 1.17 0.69 -16.59
CA ASP A 555 0.09 1.46 -17.20
C ASP A 555 0.27 1.41 -18.73
N ILE A 556 -0.57 0.65 -19.42
CA ILE A 556 -0.56 0.52 -20.88
C ILE A 556 -1.33 1.68 -21.54
N ASN A 557 -2.28 2.31 -20.83
CA ASN A 557 -3.21 3.31 -21.34
C ASN A 557 -3.16 4.66 -20.59
N VAL A 558 -1.94 5.12 -20.29
CA VAL A 558 -1.56 6.34 -19.55
C VAL A 558 -2.72 7.17 -18.97
N GLY A 559 -2.97 6.98 -17.68
CA GLY A 559 -4.04 7.63 -16.92
C GLY A 559 -5.29 6.76 -16.78
N SER A 560 -6.45 7.36 -16.50
CA SER A 560 -7.66 6.61 -16.08
C SER A 560 -8.36 5.78 -17.15
N SER A 561 -7.75 5.58 -18.32
CA SER A 561 -8.29 4.75 -19.39
C SER A 561 -7.81 3.31 -19.21
N SER A 562 -8.71 2.33 -19.22
CA SER A 562 -8.31 0.93 -19.01
C SER A 562 -7.75 0.29 -20.29
N SER A 563 -6.61 -0.39 -20.21
CA SER A 563 -6.12 -1.32 -21.24
C SER A 563 -6.84 -2.67 -21.20
N SER A 564 -7.53 -2.95 -20.09
CA SER A 564 -8.35 -4.13 -19.83
C SER A 564 -7.66 -5.48 -20.08
N PRO A 565 -6.52 -5.79 -19.41
CA PRO A 565 -5.82 -7.05 -19.59
C PRO A 565 -6.71 -8.25 -19.24
N SER A 566 -6.79 -9.20 -20.17
CA SER A 566 -7.67 -10.36 -20.10
C SER A 566 -7.10 -11.55 -20.86
N SER A 567 -7.66 -12.74 -20.62
CA SER A 567 -7.14 -14.02 -21.10
C SER A 567 -5.67 -14.24 -20.72
N LEU A 568 -5.31 -13.94 -19.48
CA LEU A 568 -3.95 -14.10 -18.94
C LEU A 568 -3.53 -15.58 -18.98
N VAL A 569 -2.34 -15.86 -19.51
CA VAL A 569 -1.75 -17.21 -19.55
C VAL A 569 -0.25 -17.17 -19.26
N ASN A 570 0.23 -18.10 -18.42
CA ASN A 570 1.66 -18.33 -18.24
C ASN A 570 2.16 -19.30 -19.31
N PHE A 571 3.00 -18.82 -20.22
CA PHE A 571 3.66 -19.65 -21.22
C PHE A 571 5.18 -19.56 -21.06
N ASN A 572 5.80 -20.68 -20.64
CA ASN A 572 7.26 -20.81 -20.43
C ASN A 572 7.87 -19.70 -19.54
N GLY A 573 7.12 -19.22 -18.54
CA GLY A 573 7.57 -18.17 -17.61
C GLY A 573 7.38 -16.74 -18.11
N THR A 574 6.78 -16.54 -19.29
CA THR A 574 6.32 -15.25 -19.81
C THR A 574 4.79 -15.20 -19.70
N LEU A 575 4.24 -14.08 -19.22
CA LEU A 575 2.80 -13.86 -19.27
C LEU A 575 2.41 -13.43 -20.68
N PHE A 576 1.40 -14.05 -21.28
CA PHE A 576 0.71 -13.56 -22.47
C PHE A 576 -0.73 -13.19 -22.11
N PHE A 577 -1.27 -12.17 -22.75
CA PHE A 577 -2.60 -11.64 -22.48
C PHE A 577 -3.06 -10.72 -23.62
N SER A 578 -4.32 -10.32 -23.58
CA SER A 578 -4.93 -9.40 -24.52
C SER A 578 -5.19 -8.05 -23.86
N ALA A 579 -4.78 -6.96 -24.50
CA ALA A 579 -4.94 -5.59 -24.00
C ALA A 579 -4.95 -4.56 -25.13
N THR A 580 -5.54 -3.39 -24.89
CA THR A 580 -5.57 -2.26 -25.84
C THR A 580 -4.62 -1.14 -25.40
N ASN A 581 -4.15 -0.30 -26.34
CA ASN A 581 -3.45 0.95 -26.00
C ASN A 581 -4.15 2.16 -26.66
N SER A 582 -3.58 3.36 -26.56
CA SER A 582 -4.18 4.60 -27.08
C SER A 582 -4.16 4.76 -28.62
N THR A 583 -3.45 3.86 -29.32
CA THR A 583 -3.22 3.86 -30.78
C THR A 583 -3.75 2.58 -31.44
N ASN A 584 -3.66 1.45 -30.74
CA ASN A 584 -3.97 0.11 -31.20
C ASN A 584 -5.13 -0.48 -30.40
N GLY A 585 -5.98 -1.27 -31.04
CA GLY A 585 -7.07 -1.99 -30.37
C GLY A 585 -6.59 -3.10 -29.43
N ILE A 586 -7.52 -3.97 -29.02
CA ILE A 586 -7.22 -5.14 -28.19
C ILE A 586 -6.39 -6.13 -29.02
N GLU A 587 -5.09 -6.20 -28.71
CA GLU A 587 -4.08 -6.96 -29.45
C GLU A 587 -3.34 -7.95 -28.54
N LEU A 588 -2.39 -8.72 -29.11
CA LEU A 588 -1.59 -9.68 -28.34
C LEU A 588 -0.44 -9.00 -27.62
N TRP A 589 -0.41 -9.11 -26.29
CA TRP A 589 0.66 -8.61 -25.43
C TRP A 589 1.41 -9.73 -24.71
N LYS A 590 2.60 -9.39 -24.23
CA LYS A 590 3.37 -10.22 -23.30
C LYS A 590 4.00 -9.38 -22.19
N SER A 591 4.36 -10.02 -21.09
CA SER A 591 5.11 -9.42 -19.98
C SER A 591 6.09 -10.42 -19.35
N ASP A 592 7.25 -9.91 -18.93
CA ASP A 592 8.21 -10.60 -18.04
C ASP A 592 8.07 -10.16 -16.57
N GLY A 593 7.05 -9.35 -16.24
CA GLY A 593 6.86 -8.72 -14.93
C GLY A 593 7.50 -7.35 -14.77
N THR A 594 8.05 -6.75 -15.84
CA THR A 594 8.59 -5.39 -15.85
C THR A 594 7.85 -4.49 -16.85
N ASN A 595 7.80 -3.18 -16.61
CA ASN A 595 7.23 -2.22 -17.56
C ASN A 595 7.94 -2.28 -18.93
N ALA A 596 9.27 -2.43 -18.94
CA ALA A 596 10.07 -2.50 -20.15
C ALA A 596 9.83 -3.80 -20.97
N GLY A 597 9.64 -4.93 -20.30
CA GLY A 597 9.31 -6.22 -20.94
C GLY A 597 7.81 -6.40 -21.23
N THR A 598 6.96 -5.50 -20.76
CA THR A 598 5.52 -5.49 -21.05
C THR A 598 5.24 -4.74 -22.36
N VAL A 599 5.08 -5.52 -23.43
CA VAL A 599 5.03 -5.02 -24.81
C VAL A 599 4.02 -5.79 -25.65
N MET A 600 3.42 -5.09 -26.63
CA MET A 600 2.65 -5.72 -27.68
C MET A 600 3.57 -6.65 -28.50
N VAL A 601 3.15 -7.89 -28.68
CA VAL A 601 3.87 -8.87 -29.51
C VAL A 601 3.64 -8.55 -30.98
N LYS A 602 2.41 -8.19 -31.36
CA LYS A 602 2.02 -7.82 -32.72
C LYS A 602 0.69 -7.07 -32.74
N ASP A 603 0.64 -6.03 -33.55
CA ASP A 603 -0.58 -5.41 -34.09
C ASP A 603 -1.10 -6.35 -35.20
N ILE A 604 -2.03 -7.24 -34.86
CA ILE A 604 -2.56 -8.28 -35.77
C ILE A 604 -3.56 -7.66 -36.73
N GLU A 605 -4.49 -6.87 -36.20
CA GLU A 605 -5.32 -5.94 -36.96
C GLU A 605 -4.73 -4.53 -36.82
N LEU A 606 -4.60 -3.79 -37.91
CA LEU A 606 -3.80 -2.55 -37.88
C LEU A 606 -4.57 -1.35 -37.30
N GLY A 607 -3.95 -0.68 -36.33
CA GLY A 607 -4.48 0.54 -35.72
C GLY A 607 -5.57 0.28 -34.67
N SER A 608 -6.54 1.20 -34.54
CA SER A 608 -7.55 1.17 -33.46
C SER A 608 -8.65 0.09 -33.58
N SER A 609 -8.43 -0.91 -34.42
CA SER A 609 -9.31 -2.08 -34.59
C SER A 609 -8.81 -3.22 -33.71
N ASN A 610 -9.69 -4.12 -33.27
CA ASN A 610 -9.34 -5.19 -32.34
C ASN A 610 -9.15 -6.54 -33.06
N SER A 611 -8.02 -7.21 -32.85
CA SER A 611 -7.90 -8.65 -33.10
C SER A 611 -8.49 -9.51 -31.99
N SER A 612 -8.57 -8.97 -30.77
CA SER A 612 -9.10 -9.60 -29.54
C SER A 612 -8.63 -11.05 -29.33
N PRO A 613 -7.33 -11.29 -29.03
CA PRO A 613 -6.83 -12.65 -28.81
C PRO A 613 -7.48 -13.34 -27.60
N PHE A 614 -7.70 -14.66 -27.68
CA PHE A 614 -8.24 -15.47 -26.57
C PHE A 614 -7.96 -16.96 -26.78
N ASP A 615 -8.41 -17.81 -25.84
CA ASP A 615 -8.34 -19.29 -25.87
C ASP A 615 -6.90 -19.79 -26.14
N PHE A 616 -6.00 -19.52 -25.19
CA PHE A 616 -4.56 -19.79 -25.32
C PHE A 616 -4.18 -21.22 -24.93
N GLU A 617 -3.41 -21.91 -25.78
CA GLU A 617 -2.90 -23.28 -25.51
C GLU A 617 -1.42 -23.46 -25.89
N GLY A 618 -0.63 -24.05 -24.98
CA GLY A 618 0.83 -24.12 -25.08
C GLY A 618 1.34 -25.47 -25.59
N ILE A 619 2.01 -25.48 -26.74
CA ILE A 619 2.58 -26.71 -27.33
C ILE A 619 4.07 -26.53 -27.65
N GLY A 620 4.91 -27.04 -26.74
CA GLY A 620 6.35 -26.91 -26.81
C GLY A 620 6.78 -25.45 -26.68
N ASN A 621 7.45 -24.92 -27.71
CA ASN A 621 7.90 -23.52 -27.76
C ASN A 621 6.94 -22.60 -28.53
N ARG A 622 5.68 -23.02 -28.74
CA ARG A 622 4.65 -22.23 -29.42
C ARG A 622 3.41 -22.08 -28.55
N LEU A 623 2.87 -20.87 -28.51
CA LEU A 623 1.56 -20.57 -27.94
C LEU A 623 0.57 -20.43 -29.09
N PHE A 624 -0.50 -21.23 -29.07
CA PHE A 624 -1.64 -21.11 -29.97
C PHE A 624 -2.71 -20.25 -29.34
N PHE A 625 -3.46 -19.53 -30.16
CA PHE A 625 -4.55 -18.65 -29.72
C PHE A 625 -5.47 -18.33 -30.89
N VAL A 626 -6.61 -17.72 -30.59
CA VAL A 626 -7.62 -17.34 -31.57
C VAL A 626 -7.68 -15.82 -31.67
N ALA A 627 -7.62 -15.28 -32.88
CA ALA A 627 -7.65 -13.82 -33.12
C ALA A 627 -8.27 -13.46 -34.47
N SER A 628 -8.86 -12.26 -34.54
CA SER A 628 -9.51 -11.69 -35.72
C SER A 628 -8.56 -10.85 -36.57
N LYS A 629 -8.75 -10.88 -37.89
CA LYS A 629 -8.10 -9.99 -38.85
C LYS A 629 -9.04 -9.69 -40.04
N SER A 630 -9.03 -8.48 -40.56
CA SER A 630 -10.04 -7.96 -41.51
C SER A 630 -10.05 -8.63 -42.88
N ASP A 631 -8.97 -9.33 -43.27
CA ASP A 631 -8.85 -10.09 -44.53
C ASP A 631 -8.94 -11.61 -44.36
N SER A 632 -9.05 -12.12 -43.12
CA SER A 632 -9.09 -13.56 -42.81
C SER A 632 -10.13 -13.98 -41.75
N GLY A 633 -10.96 -13.06 -41.23
CA GLY A 633 -11.88 -13.35 -40.13
C GLY A 633 -11.19 -13.75 -38.80
N ARG A 634 -11.92 -14.44 -37.92
CA ARG A 634 -11.45 -14.98 -36.63
C ARG A 634 -10.95 -16.42 -36.78
N GLU A 635 -9.65 -16.60 -36.64
CA GLU A 635 -8.93 -17.81 -37.05
C GLU A 635 -7.91 -18.30 -36.02
N LEU A 636 -7.27 -19.44 -36.30
CA LEU A 636 -6.20 -20.01 -35.48
C LEU A 636 -4.85 -19.34 -35.77
N TRP A 637 -4.26 -18.74 -34.74
CA TRP A 637 -2.93 -18.13 -34.76
C TRP A 637 -1.95 -18.91 -33.87
N LYS A 638 -0.66 -18.65 -34.09
CA LYS A 638 0.43 -19.11 -33.22
C LYS A 638 1.44 -17.99 -33.00
N THR A 639 2.19 -18.05 -31.90
CA THR A 639 3.37 -17.20 -31.65
C THR A 639 4.51 -17.98 -30.98
N ASP A 640 5.73 -17.49 -31.16
CA ASP A 640 6.93 -17.85 -30.38
C ASP A 640 7.33 -16.75 -29.38
N GLY A 641 6.49 -15.74 -29.20
CA GLY A 641 6.78 -14.53 -28.42
C GLY A 641 7.42 -13.39 -29.21
N THR A 642 7.57 -13.51 -30.54
CA THR A 642 8.07 -12.45 -31.43
C THR A 642 7.04 -12.06 -32.49
N SER A 643 7.06 -10.80 -32.94
CA SER A 643 6.16 -10.31 -34.01
C SER A 643 6.29 -11.08 -35.35
N ALA A 644 7.49 -11.60 -35.61
CA ALA A 644 7.77 -12.40 -36.81
C ALA A 644 7.24 -13.84 -36.68
N GLY A 645 7.30 -14.45 -35.49
CA GLY A 645 6.72 -15.76 -35.22
C GLY A 645 5.22 -15.74 -34.95
N THR A 646 4.63 -14.58 -34.64
CA THR A 646 3.17 -14.40 -34.55
C THR A 646 2.54 -14.41 -35.94
N VAL A 647 1.96 -15.54 -36.33
CA VAL A 647 1.38 -15.76 -37.67
C VAL A 647 0.09 -16.57 -37.63
N LEU A 648 -0.78 -16.31 -38.59
CA LEU A 648 -1.93 -17.13 -38.93
C LEU A 648 -1.45 -18.55 -39.26
N VAL A 649 -2.05 -19.57 -38.63
CA VAL A 649 -1.70 -20.97 -38.90
C VAL A 649 -2.30 -21.42 -40.22
N LYS A 650 -3.58 -21.10 -40.42
CA LYS A 650 -4.37 -21.37 -41.61
C LYS A 650 -5.63 -20.50 -41.56
N ASP A 651 -6.00 -19.94 -42.70
CA ASP A 651 -7.35 -19.45 -42.97
C ASP A 651 -8.24 -20.68 -43.29
N LEU A 652 -9.16 -21.01 -42.38
CA LEU A 652 -10.03 -22.19 -42.48
C LEU A 652 -11.34 -21.90 -43.23
N ASN A 653 -11.83 -20.66 -43.20
CA ASN A 653 -13.02 -20.19 -43.90
C ASN A 653 -12.64 -19.07 -44.89
N ALA A 654 -11.97 -19.48 -45.98
CA ALA A 654 -11.23 -18.65 -46.92
C ALA A 654 -11.86 -17.28 -47.26
N GLY A 655 -11.16 -16.19 -46.89
CA GLY A 655 -11.58 -14.81 -47.13
C GLY A 655 -11.95 -14.08 -45.85
N THR A 656 -12.93 -13.18 -45.89
CA THR A 656 -13.31 -12.35 -44.72
C THR A 656 -14.13 -13.09 -43.66
N ASP A 657 -14.49 -14.35 -43.92
CA ASP A 657 -15.38 -15.14 -43.06
C ASP A 657 -14.58 -15.74 -41.89
N SER A 658 -15.24 -16.05 -40.78
CA SER A 658 -14.59 -16.55 -39.57
C SER A 658 -14.86 -18.04 -39.37
N SER A 659 -13.86 -18.83 -38.98
CA SER A 659 -14.05 -20.20 -38.49
C SER A 659 -14.27 -20.28 -36.98
N THR A 660 -13.90 -19.23 -36.25
CA THR A 660 -14.03 -19.09 -34.79
C THR A 660 -13.60 -20.36 -34.04
N PRO A 661 -12.30 -20.74 -34.07
CA PRO A 661 -11.79 -21.85 -33.27
C PRO A 661 -12.13 -21.70 -31.79
N THR A 662 -12.46 -22.81 -31.13
CA THR A 662 -12.75 -22.86 -29.69
C THR A 662 -12.26 -24.16 -29.03
N ARG A 663 -12.05 -24.10 -27.71
CA ARG A 663 -11.57 -25.20 -26.85
C ARG A 663 -10.21 -25.71 -27.32
N LEU A 664 -9.27 -24.80 -27.55
CA LEU A 664 -7.89 -25.15 -27.89
C LEU A 664 -7.34 -26.13 -26.85
N THR A 665 -7.05 -27.38 -27.26
CA THR A 665 -6.69 -28.47 -26.35
C THR A 665 -5.46 -29.21 -26.88
N ASN A 666 -4.39 -29.27 -26.09
CA ASN A 666 -3.18 -30.04 -26.43
C ASN A 666 -3.35 -31.52 -26.08
N VAL A 667 -3.29 -32.38 -27.10
CA VAL A 667 -3.27 -33.84 -26.94
C VAL A 667 -1.94 -34.35 -27.48
N ASN A 668 -1.01 -34.64 -26.55
CA ASN A 668 0.31 -35.22 -26.85
C ASN A 668 1.09 -34.48 -27.96
N GLY A 669 1.08 -33.14 -27.94
CA GLY A 669 1.80 -32.31 -28.91
C GLY A 669 1.01 -31.95 -30.18
N THR A 670 -0.22 -32.43 -30.32
CA THR A 670 -1.16 -32.04 -31.38
C THR A 670 -2.24 -31.15 -30.80
N LEU A 671 -2.52 -30.01 -31.44
CA LEU A 671 -3.63 -29.15 -31.04
C LEU A 671 -4.95 -29.72 -31.59
N PHE A 672 -5.97 -29.77 -30.75
CA PHE A 672 -7.37 -30.03 -31.13
C PHE A 672 -8.24 -28.81 -30.81
N PHE A 673 -9.26 -28.58 -31.64
CA PHE A 673 -10.18 -27.45 -31.48
C PHE A 673 -11.45 -27.67 -32.32
N PHE A 674 -12.49 -26.90 -32.06
CA PHE A 674 -13.74 -26.94 -32.82
C PHE A 674 -13.94 -25.64 -33.60
N ILE A 675 -14.48 -25.73 -34.82
CA ILE A 675 -14.89 -24.58 -35.63
C ILE A 675 -16.37 -24.68 -36.00
N GLU A 676 -16.96 -23.54 -36.38
CA GLU A 676 -18.31 -23.45 -36.93
C GLU A 676 -18.26 -23.01 -38.41
N ARG A 677 -19.21 -23.50 -39.21
CA ARG A 677 -19.46 -23.05 -40.59
C ARG A 677 -20.92 -22.69 -40.71
N ASP A 678 -21.27 -21.53 -41.28
CA ASP A 678 -22.64 -21.00 -41.20
C ASP A 678 -23.66 -21.61 -42.19
N LEU A 679 -23.23 -22.24 -43.28
CA LEU A 679 -24.11 -22.65 -44.38
C LEU A 679 -23.77 -24.04 -44.97
N PRO A 680 -24.38 -25.13 -44.47
CA PRO A 680 -25.26 -25.20 -43.29
C PRO A 680 -24.49 -25.05 -41.97
N PRO A 681 -25.16 -24.67 -40.86
CA PRO A 681 -24.55 -24.56 -39.53
C PRO A 681 -24.01 -25.92 -39.06
N GLU A 682 -22.68 -26.12 -39.13
CA GLU A 682 -22.01 -27.38 -38.78
C GLU A 682 -20.84 -27.15 -37.80
N THR A 683 -20.75 -28.00 -36.77
CA THR A 683 -19.64 -28.02 -35.82
C THR A 683 -18.62 -29.08 -36.24
N ILE A 684 -17.36 -28.67 -36.42
CA ILE A 684 -16.30 -29.53 -36.98
C ILE A 684 -15.15 -29.64 -35.98
N LEU A 685 -14.73 -30.86 -35.66
CA LEU A 685 -13.53 -31.14 -34.89
C LEU A 685 -12.32 -31.07 -35.83
N CYS A 686 -11.36 -30.22 -35.49
CA CYS A 686 -10.13 -30.00 -36.23
C CYS A 686 -8.91 -30.38 -35.38
N LYS A 687 -7.79 -30.64 -36.06
CA LYS A 687 -6.47 -30.75 -35.42
C LYS A 687 -5.40 -29.96 -36.16
N SER A 688 -4.32 -29.60 -35.47
CA SER A 688 -3.18 -28.90 -36.05
C SER A 688 -1.84 -29.34 -35.44
N ASP A 689 -0.83 -29.48 -36.30
CA ASP A 689 0.59 -29.52 -35.91
C ASP A 689 1.23 -28.12 -35.81
N GLY A 690 0.47 -27.07 -36.13
CA GLY A 690 0.89 -25.68 -36.25
C GLY A 690 1.42 -25.26 -37.62
N THR A 691 1.12 -26.00 -38.67
CA THR A 691 1.34 -25.63 -40.08
C THR A 691 0.03 -25.67 -40.87
N ALA A 692 -0.08 -24.87 -41.94
CA ALA A 692 -1.27 -24.87 -42.79
C ALA A 692 -1.58 -26.25 -43.43
N ALA A 693 -0.54 -27.07 -43.64
CA ALA A 693 -0.68 -28.41 -44.20
C ALA A 693 -1.17 -29.44 -43.15
N GLY A 694 -0.68 -29.34 -41.91
CA GLY A 694 -1.08 -30.21 -40.79
C GLY A 694 -2.33 -29.74 -40.05
N THR A 695 -2.88 -28.55 -40.36
CA THR A 695 -4.20 -28.11 -39.89
C THR A 695 -5.30 -28.71 -40.77
N ILE A 696 -5.97 -29.74 -40.27
CA ILE A 696 -6.99 -30.51 -41.01
C ILE A 696 -8.21 -30.82 -40.14
N GLU A 697 -9.34 -31.00 -40.82
CA GLU A 697 -10.57 -31.52 -40.23
C GLU A 697 -10.37 -33.00 -39.84
N VAL A 698 -10.84 -33.37 -38.64
CA VAL A 698 -10.84 -34.74 -38.12
C VAL A 698 -12.20 -35.37 -38.33
N ASP A 699 -13.27 -34.66 -37.94
CA ASP A 699 -14.64 -35.16 -38.04
C ASP A 699 -15.66 -34.01 -38.07
N ASN A 700 -16.78 -34.23 -38.75
CA ASN A 700 -17.92 -33.32 -38.77
C ASN A 700 -18.96 -33.82 -37.76
N ILE A 701 -19.01 -33.18 -36.60
CA ILE A 701 -19.91 -33.55 -35.49
C ILE A 701 -21.38 -33.30 -35.88
N GLY A 702 -21.61 -32.44 -36.88
CA GLY A 702 -22.89 -32.21 -37.51
C GLY A 702 -23.59 -30.92 -37.05
N PRO A 703 -24.84 -30.71 -37.49
CA PRO A 703 -25.51 -29.43 -37.34
C PRO A 703 -26.23 -29.25 -36.01
N TYR A 704 -26.27 -28.00 -35.55
CA TYR A 704 -26.90 -27.57 -34.29
C TYR A 704 -26.35 -28.33 -33.07
N VAL A 705 -25.03 -28.38 -32.94
CA VAL A 705 -24.31 -28.99 -31.83
C VAL A 705 -23.68 -27.90 -30.97
N ARG A 706 -23.71 -28.04 -29.63
CA ARG A 706 -22.94 -27.19 -28.70
C ARG A 706 -21.91 -28.03 -27.94
N ILE A 707 -20.64 -27.64 -28.01
CA ILE A 707 -19.57 -28.32 -27.27
C ILE A 707 -19.52 -27.83 -25.82
N GLY A 708 -19.58 -28.77 -24.87
CA GLY A 708 -19.52 -28.51 -23.43
C GLY A 708 -18.10 -28.54 -22.88
N SER A 709 -17.86 -29.50 -21.98
CA SER A 709 -16.57 -29.74 -21.32
C SER A 709 -15.65 -30.57 -22.21
N VAL A 710 -14.34 -30.32 -22.13
CA VAL A 710 -13.28 -31.11 -22.79
C VAL A 710 -12.30 -31.64 -21.75
N ALA A 711 -11.71 -32.81 -22.00
CA ALA A 711 -10.69 -33.42 -21.15
C ALA A 711 -9.73 -34.29 -21.98
N VAL A 712 -8.57 -34.63 -21.41
CA VAL A 712 -7.57 -35.48 -22.07
C VAL A 712 -7.23 -36.69 -21.20
N MET A 713 -7.42 -37.88 -21.76
CA MET A 713 -7.08 -39.17 -21.12
C MET A 713 -6.49 -40.10 -22.18
N ASP A 714 -5.44 -40.84 -21.84
CA ASP A 714 -4.78 -41.84 -22.69
C ASP A 714 -4.55 -41.38 -24.14
N ASN A 715 -3.91 -40.21 -24.28
CA ASN A 715 -3.61 -39.54 -25.55
C ASN A 715 -4.82 -39.35 -26.49
N SER A 716 -6.04 -39.37 -25.94
CA SER A 716 -7.29 -39.15 -26.65
C SER A 716 -7.96 -37.88 -26.14
N LEU A 717 -8.61 -37.14 -27.04
CA LEU A 717 -9.51 -36.06 -26.66
C LEU A 717 -10.83 -36.67 -26.19
N PHE A 718 -11.38 -36.14 -25.10
CA PHE A 718 -12.76 -36.41 -24.69
C PHE A 718 -13.52 -35.10 -24.62
N PHE A 719 -14.78 -35.12 -25.03
CA PHE A 719 -15.66 -33.95 -24.96
C PHE A 719 -17.12 -34.35 -24.77
N THR A 720 -17.88 -33.45 -24.14
CA THR A 720 -19.34 -33.53 -24.14
C THR A 720 -19.92 -32.62 -25.22
N TYR A 721 -21.03 -33.02 -25.83
CA TYR A 721 -21.79 -32.14 -26.71
C TYR A 721 -23.30 -32.28 -26.56
N GLU A 722 -24.02 -31.18 -26.73
CA GLU A 722 -25.47 -31.12 -26.82
C GLU A 722 -25.91 -31.13 -28.27
N LYS A 723 -26.87 -32.01 -28.62
CA LYS A 723 -27.64 -31.88 -29.85
C LYS A 723 -28.87 -31.01 -29.59
N VAL A 724 -28.83 -29.77 -30.03
CA VAL A 724 -29.82 -28.72 -29.66
C VAL A 724 -31.24 -29.07 -30.11
N SER A 725 -31.40 -29.80 -31.22
CA SER A 725 -32.71 -30.18 -31.76
C SER A 725 -33.52 -31.14 -30.88
N ASN A 726 -32.87 -31.81 -29.92
CA ASN A 726 -33.54 -32.69 -28.95
C ASN A 726 -32.98 -32.58 -27.50
N ASN A 727 -32.15 -31.56 -27.21
CA ASN A 727 -31.49 -31.32 -25.91
C ASN A 727 -30.82 -32.58 -25.33
N TYR A 728 -30.18 -33.36 -26.21
CA TYR A 728 -29.56 -34.65 -25.86
C TYR A 728 -28.06 -34.45 -25.70
N TRP A 729 -27.50 -34.86 -24.57
CA TRP A 729 -26.07 -34.72 -24.31
C TRP A 729 -25.35 -36.06 -24.49
N LEU A 730 -24.19 -36.00 -25.14
CA LEU A 730 -23.36 -37.15 -25.46
C LEU A 730 -21.93 -36.94 -24.99
N ILE A 731 -21.28 -38.01 -24.55
CA ILE A 731 -19.83 -38.06 -24.32
C ILE A 731 -19.14 -38.74 -25.52
N VAL A 732 -18.06 -38.12 -26.00
CA VAL A 732 -17.32 -38.55 -27.18
C VAL A 732 -15.85 -38.68 -26.84
N LYS A 733 -15.21 -39.68 -27.45
CA LYS A 733 -13.76 -39.84 -27.54
C LYS A 733 -13.29 -39.58 -28.96
N SER A 734 -12.14 -38.93 -29.15
CA SER A 734 -11.41 -38.92 -30.42
C SER A 734 -9.96 -39.35 -30.23
N ASP A 735 -9.50 -40.23 -31.12
CA ASP A 735 -8.11 -40.66 -31.25
C ASP A 735 -7.30 -39.78 -32.23
N GLY A 736 -7.92 -38.71 -32.76
CA GLY A 736 -7.33 -37.86 -33.77
C GLY A 736 -7.46 -38.36 -35.21
N ILE A 737 -8.18 -39.45 -35.45
CA ILE A 737 -8.51 -39.98 -36.79
C ILE A 737 -10.03 -40.15 -36.93
N THR A 738 -10.69 -40.55 -35.85
CA THR A 738 -12.14 -40.78 -35.77
C THR A 738 -12.72 -40.22 -34.48
N THR A 739 -14.04 -40.17 -34.37
CA THR A 739 -14.75 -40.01 -33.10
C THR A 739 -15.48 -41.31 -32.74
N THR A 740 -15.74 -41.51 -31.46
CA THR A 740 -16.54 -42.61 -30.92
C THR A 740 -17.43 -42.08 -29.81
N VAL A 741 -18.73 -42.20 -29.99
CA VAL A 741 -19.75 -41.86 -28.98
C VAL A 741 -19.76 -42.97 -27.92
N LEU A 742 -19.66 -42.60 -26.64
CA LEU A 742 -19.58 -43.52 -25.49
C LEU A 742 -20.91 -43.61 -24.71
N ASP A 743 -22.03 -43.47 -25.42
CA ASP A 743 -23.37 -43.31 -24.86
C ASP A 743 -23.94 -44.56 -24.15
N VAL A 744 -24.82 -44.30 -23.19
CA VAL A 744 -25.54 -45.25 -22.33
C VAL A 744 -27.08 -45.11 -22.44
N GLY A 745 -27.57 -44.23 -23.33
CA GLY A 745 -28.93 -44.30 -23.89
C GLY A 745 -29.98 -43.38 -23.27
N TYR A 746 -29.69 -42.64 -22.19
CA TYR A 746 -30.68 -41.80 -21.49
C TYR A 746 -30.09 -40.51 -20.89
N GLN A 747 -29.52 -39.60 -21.70
CA GLN A 747 -28.84 -38.41 -21.18
C GLN A 747 -29.42 -37.06 -21.64
N PHE A 748 -30.14 -36.42 -20.72
CA PHE A 748 -30.27 -34.96 -20.68
C PHE A 748 -29.09 -34.40 -19.87
N TYR A 749 -28.47 -33.29 -20.29
CA TYR A 749 -27.48 -32.49 -19.56
C TYR A 749 -26.26 -33.25 -18.97
N CYS A 750 -25.08 -33.11 -19.60
CA CYS A 750 -23.80 -33.63 -19.09
C CYS A 750 -22.80 -32.50 -18.79
N SER A 751 -22.19 -32.51 -17.60
CA SER A 751 -21.25 -31.45 -17.17
C SER A 751 -20.07 -31.96 -16.35
N GLY A 752 -18.99 -31.16 -16.31
CA GLY A 752 -17.91 -31.31 -15.32
C GLY A 752 -16.93 -32.44 -15.59
N LEU A 753 -16.55 -32.65 -16.85
CA LEU A 753 -15.67 -33.75 -17.28
C LEU A 753 -14.26 -33.64 -16.68
N THR A 754 -14.00 -34.35 -15.57
CA THR A 754 -12.74 -34.25 -14.78
C THR A 754 -12.02 -35.59 -14.71
N LYS A 755 -10.72 -35.60 -14.98
CA LYS A 755 -9.87 -36.80 -14.89
C LYS A 755 -9.39 -37.01 -13.47
N VAL A 756 -9.59 -38.23 -12.95
CA VAL A 756 -8.99 -38.73 -11.71
C VAL A 756 -8.35 -40.07 -12.02
N ASN A 757 -7.03 -40.18 -11.85
CA ASN A 757 -6.24 -41.35 -12.30
C ASN A 757 -6.52 -41.69 -13.79
N ASN A 758 -7.04 -42.90 -14.08
CA ASN A 758 -7.36 -43.36 -15.44
C ASN A 758 -8.87 -43.45 -15.70
N THR A 759 -9.62 -42.48 -15.16
CA THR A 759 -11.07 -42.42 -15.24
C THR A 759 -11.51 -40.97 -15.35
N LEU A 760 -12.46 -40.69 -16.23
CA LEU A 760 -13.15 -39.41 -16.30
C LEU A 760 -14.45 -39.49 -15.49
N PHE A 761 -14.70 -38.49 -14.66
CA PHE A 761 -15.92 -38.29 -13.89
C PHE A 761 -16.73 -37.15 -14.48
N PHE A 762 -18.05 -37.25 -14.40
CA PHE A 762 -18.98 -36.22 -14.88
C PHE A 762 -20.35 -36.38 -14.23
N SER A 763 -21.15 -35.31 -14.28
CA SER A 763 -22.58 -35.35 -13.95
C SER A 763 -23.39 -35.67 -15.21
N ALA A 764 -24.40 -36.52 -15.11
CA ALA A 764 -25.37 -36.78 -16.18
C ALA A 764 -26.71 -37.27 -15.62
N ASN A 765 -27.82 -36.98 -16.31
CA ASN A 765 -29.13 -37.49 -15.90
C ASN A 765 -29.24 -39.02 -16.05
N ARG A 766 -30.03 -39.59 -15.14
CA ARG A 766 -30.59 -40.94 -15.15
C ARG A 766 -32.11 -40.81 -14.99
N PHE A 767 -32.90 -41.58 -15.74
CA PHE A 767 -34.36 -41.56 -15.62
C PHE A 767 -34.85 -42.76 -14.78
N PRO A 768 -35.77 -42.56 -13.81
CA PRO A 768 -36.49 -41.32 -13.48
C PRO A 768 -35.80 -40.41 -12.44
N GLU A 769 -34.64 -40.78 -11.90
CA GLU A 769 -34.10 -40.21 -10.66
C GLU A 769 -33.63 -38.74 -10.82
N GLY A 770 -32.74 -38.44 -11.78
CA GLY A 770 -32.19 -37.09 -11.97
C GLY A 770 -30.70 -37.08 -12.33
N GLN A 771 -30.01 -35.95 -12.13
CA GLN A 771 -28.56 -35.83 -12.36
C GLN A 771 -27.78 -36.50 -11.23
N GLU A 772 -26.97 -37.49 -11.60
CA GLU A 772 -26.17 -38.32 -10.70
C GLU A 772 -24.70 -38.38 -11.12
N LEU A 773 -23.86 -39.05 -10.32
CA LEU A 773 -22.41 -39.16 -10.57
C LEU A 773 -22.10 -40.32 -11.52
N TRP A 774 -21.51 -40.02 -12.67
CA TRP A 774 -21.08 -40.98 -13.68
C TRP A 774 -19.56 -41.02 -13.84
N LYS A 775 -19.07 -42.10 -14.46
CA LYS A 775 -17.67 -42.27 -14.83
C LYS A 775 -17.51 -42.94 -16.19
N THR A 776 -16.34 -42.78 -16.81
CA THR A 776 -15.90 -43.58 -17.97
C THR A 776 -14.39 -43.87 -17.93
N ASP A 777 -13.99 -45.05 -18.40
CA ASP A 777 -12.60 -45.40 -18.74
C ASP A 777 -12.26 -45.10 -20.21
N GLY A 778 -13.21 -44.53 -20.96
CA GLY A 778 -13.10 -44.26 -22.38
C GLY A 778 -13.54 -45.40 -23.30
N THR A 779 -14.29 -46.37 -22.77
CA THR A 779 -15.05 -47.38 -23.51
C THR A 779 -16.56 -47.24 -23.27
N VAL A 780 -17.38 -47.82 -24.14
CA VAL A 780 -18.86 -47.85 -23.95
C VAL A 780 -19.21 -48.68 -22.70
N GLU A 781 -18.57 -49.84 -22.52
CA GLU A 781 -18.84 -50.74 -21.37
C GLU A 781 -18.38 -50.15 -20.02
N GLY A 782 -17.29 -49.37 -20.01
CA GLY A 782 -16.79 -48.68 -18.83
C GLY A 782 -17.46 -47.34 -18.54
N THR A 783 -18.35 -46.86 -19.43
CA THR A 783 -19.19 -45.69 -19.16
C THR A 783 -20.39 -46.12 -18.32
N VAL A 784 -20.35 -45.84 -17.01
CA VAL A 784 -21.33 -46.35 -16.05
C VAL A 784 -21.62 -45.35 -14.94
N LEU A 785 -22.77 -45.52 -14.29
CA LEU A 785 -23.10 -44.80 -13.06
C LEU A 785 -22.06 -45.16 -11.97
N ALA A 786 -21.43 -44.14 -11.38
CA ALA A 786 -20.47 -44.33 -10.30
C ALA A 786 -21.17 -44.44 -8.95
N ALA A 787 -22.20 -43.62 -8.72
CA ALA A 787 -23.07 -43.70 -7.54
C ALA A 787 -24.45 -43.08 -7.82
N ASP A 788 -25.45 -43.62 -7.15
CA ASP A 788 -26.81 -43.10 -7.00
C ASP A 788 -26.85 -42.45 -5.62
N ILE A 789 -26.71 -41.12 -5.55
CA ILE A 789 -26.53 -40.36 -4.31
C ILE A 789 -27.88 -39.96 -3.74
N ASN A 790 -28.83 -39.56 -4.58
CA ASN A 790 -30.22 -39.28 -4.20
C ASN A 790 -31.17 -40.29 -4.83
N SER A 791 -31.40 -41.41 -4.15
CA SER A 791 -32.29 -42.50 -4.62
C SER A 791 -33.76 -42.11 -4.89
N THR A 792 -34.16 -40.86 -4.64
CA THR A 792 -35.52 -40.34 -4.84
C THR A 792 -35.60 -39.10 -5.73
N GLY A 793 -34.46 -38.62 -6.25
CA GLY A 793 -34.37 -37.35 -6.95
C GLY A 793 -32.97 -37.09 -7.54
N SER A 794 -32.67 -35.82 -7.80
CA SER A 794 -31.41 -35.42 -8.45
C SER A 794 -30.39 -34.99 -7.41
N SER A 795 -29.19 -35.57 -7.40
CA SER A 795 -28.08 -35.14 -6.52
C SER A 795 -27.25 -33.96 -7.08
N ARG A 796 -27.36 -33.70 -8.40
CA ARG A 796 -26.73 -32.56 -9.11
C ARG A 796 -25.21 -32.42 -8.87
N PRO A 797 -24.37 -33.45 -9.09
CA PRO A 797 -22.94 -33.35 -8.79
C PRO A 797 -22.22 -32.27 -9.60
N ASN A 798 -21.37 -31.47 -8.94
CA ASN A 798 -20.66 -30.36 -9.58
C ASN A 798 -19.35 -30.00 -8.83
N SER A 799 -18.63 -28.97 -9.29
CA SER A 799 -17.43 -28.42 -8.63
C SER A 799 -16.31 -29.46 -8.44
N PHE A 800 -16.15 -30.36 -9.41
CA PHE A 800 -15.23 -31.50 -9.39
C PHE A 800 -13.75 -31.09 -9.26
N CYS A 801 -13.02 -31.76 -8.37
CA CYS A 801 -11.58 -31.57 -8.16
C CYS A 801 -10.87 -32.90 -7.84
N ASP A 802 -9.70 -33.14 -8.45
CA ASP A 802 -8.82 -34.27 -8.06
C ASP A 802 -7.93 -33.87 -6.89
N ILE A 803 -8.10 -34.57 -5.76
CA ILE A 803 -7.27 -34.43 -4.57
C ILE A 803 -6.61 -35.77 -4.28
N ASN A 804 -5.37 -35.92 -4.76
CA ASN A 804 -4.52 -37.10 -4.58
C ASN A 804 -5.17 -38.41 -5.06
N GLY A 805 -5.82 -38.40 -6.23
CA GLY A 805 -6.46 -39.58 -6.82
C GLY A 805 -7.85 -39.88 -6.23
N THR A 806 -8.44 -38.93 -5.49
CA THR A 806 -9.81 -38.97 -4.98
C THR A 806 -10.58 -37.79 -5.51
N LEU A 807 -11.75 -38.03 -6.10
CA LEU A 807 -12.65 -36.97 -6.55
C LEU A 807 -13.29 -36.30 -5.34
N PHE A 808 -13.20 -34.97 -5.24
CA PHE A 808 -14.01 -34.14 -4.36
C PHE A 808 -15.01 -33.33 -5.19
N PHE A 809 -16.24 -33.17 -4.67
CA PHE A 809 -17.35 -32.53 -5.40
C PHE A 809 -18.47 -32.11 -4.44
N GLU A 810 -19.37 -31.25 -4.90
CA GLU A 810 -20.64 -30.95 -4.22
C GLU A 810 -21.75 -31.87 -4.73
N ALA A 811 -22.66 -32.31 -3.86
CA ALA A 811 -23.89 -33.05 -4.23
C ALA A 811 -24.94 -33.02 -3.11
N ASP A 812 -26.20 -33.24 -3.46
CA ASP A 812 -27.36 -33.34 -2.57
C ASP A 812 -27.80 -34.80 -2.38
N ASP A 813 -28.05 -35.25 -1.15
CA ASP A 813 -28.63 -36.57 -0.86
C ASP A 813 -30.15 -36.54 -0.63
N GLY A 814 -30.78 -35.37 -0.72
CA GLY A 814 -32.19 -35.15 -0.44
C GLY A 814 -32.54 -35.11 1.05
N VAL A 815 -31.55 -35.17 1.95
CA VAL A 815 -31.73 -35.18 3.41
C VAL A 815 -30.99 -34.02 4.09
N ASN A 816 -29.74 -33.78 3.69
CA ASN A 816 -28.84 -32.79 4.28
C ASN A 816 -28.64 -31.53 3.41
N GLY A 817 -29.27 -31.49 2.22
CA GLY A 817 -29.00 -30.48 1.20
C GLY A 817 -27.64 -30.71 0.53
N MET A 818 -27.18 -29.73 -0.28
CA MET A 818 -25.86 -29.83 -0.90
C MET A 818 -24.76 -29.83 0.16
N GLY A 819 -23.93 -30.87 0.16
CA GLY A 819 -22.79 -31.05 1.05
C GLY A 819 -21.51 -31.39 0.29
N LEU A 820 -20.39 -31.49 1.02
CA LEU A 820 -19.10 -31.89 0.45
C LEU A 820 -19.02 -33.42 0.36
N TRP A 821 -18.78 -33.96 -0.82
CA TRP A 821 -18.64 -35.40 -1.09
C TRP A 821 -17.25 -35.75 -1.57
N LYS A 822 -16.92 -37.05 -1.45
CA LYS A 822 -15.76 -37.65 -2.09
C LYS A 822 -16.09 -39.00 -2.72
N SER A 823 -15.36 -39.40 -3.77
CA SER A 823 -15.48 -40.72 -4.41
C SER A 823 -14.16 -41.18 -5.05
N ASN A 824 -14.02 -42.50 -5.25
CA ASN A 824 -13.02 -43.07 -6.16
C ASN A 824 -13.64 -43.87 -7.33
N GLY A 825 -14.96 -43.73 -7.56
CA GLY A 825 -15.65 -44.36 -8.68
C GLY A 825 -16.45 -45.62 -8.36
N SER A 826 -16.95 -45.77 -7.13
CA SER A 826 -17.94 -46.78 -6.79
C SER A 826 -18.91 -46.29 -5.71
N ALA A 827 -20.14 -46.81 -5.69
CA ALA A 827 -21.12 -46.46 -4.68
C ALA A 827 -20.65 -46.73 -3.23
N ALA A 828 -19.82 -47.75 -3.01
CA ALA A 828 -19.24 -48.06 -1.69
C ALA A 828 -18.16 -47.06 -1.23
N THR A 829 -17.67 -46.21 -2.13
CA THR A 829 -16.60 -45.23 -1.86
C THR A 829 -17.05 -43.79 -2.05
N THR A 830 -18.23 -43.58 -2.63
CA THR A 830 -18.92 -42.30 -2.64
C THR A 830 -19.54 -42.02 -1.27
N ALA A 831 -19.08 -40.99 -0.57
CA ALA A 831 -19.52 -40.68 0.79
C ALA A 831 -19.54 -39.18 1.08
N LEU A 832 -20.56 -38.76 1.84
CA LEU A 832 -20.65 -37.42 2.41
C LEU A 832 -19.49 -37.21 3.39
N VAL A 833 -18.72 -36.15 3.18
CA VAL A 833 -17.67 -35.70 4.11
C VAL A 833 -18.29 -34.85 5.22
N LYS A 834 -19.14 -33.88 4.84
CA LYS A 834 -19.90 -33.01 5.75
C LYS A 834 -21.01 -32.28 4.97
N GLY A 835 -22.25 -32.34 5.48
CA GLY A 835 -23.26 -31.32 5.17
C GLY A 835 -22.97 -30.11 6.05
N ILE A 836 -22.76 -28.93 5.44
CA ILE A 836 -22.33 -27.72 6.17
C ILE A 836 -23.57 -26.95 6.64
N TYR A 837 -24.53 -26.72 5.74
CA TYR A 837 -25.83 -26.13 6.03
C TYR A 837 -26.98 -26.95 5.42
N ALA A 838 -28.00 -27.25 6.23
CA ALA A 838 -29.19 -27.98 5.80
C ALA A 838 -30.06 -27.19 4.79
N GLY A 839 -29.87 -25.88 4.68
CA GLY A 839 -30.59 -25.01 3.73
C GLY A 839 -29.88 -24.77 2.41
N ASN A 840 -28.95 -25.66 2.01
CA ASN A 840 -27.96 -25.56 0.90
C ASN A 840 -26.64 -24.87 1.30
N SER A 841 -25.52 -25.62 1.24
CA SER A 841 -24.19 -25.11 1.61
C SER A 841 -23.49 -24.27 0.52
N GLU A 842 -24.00 -24.23 -0.72
CA GLU A 842 -23.43 -23.47 -1.86
C GLU A 842 -21.91 -23.65 -2.07
N ILE A 843 -21.46 -24.90 -2.18
CA ILE A 843 -20.03 -25.25 -2.27
C ILE A 843 -19.49 -24.92 -3.66
N ASN A 844 -18.53 -23.99 -3.75
CA ASN A 844 -17.98 -23.56 -5.03
C ASN A 844 -16.45 -23.47 -5.00
N GLY A 845 -15.82 -23.73 -6.16
CA GLY A 845 -14.40 -23.46 -6.39
C GLY A 845 -13.45 -24.40 -5.65
N ILE A 846 -13.76 -25.71 -5.58
CA ILE A 846 -12.92 -26.69 -4.87
C ILE A 846 -11.50 -26.72 -5.46
N TYR A 847 -10.55 -26.21 -4.69
CA TYR A 847 -9.15 -26.06 -5.06
C TYR A 847 -8.26 -26.99 -4.21
N ASN A 848 -7.32 -27.68 -4.85
CA ASN A 848 -6.35 -28.55 -4.18
C ASN A 848 -5.08 -27.76 -3.85
N MET A 849 -4.78 -27.59 -2.57
CA MET A 849 -3.46 -27.13 -2.11
C MET A 849 -2.92 -28.07 -1.05
N GLY A 850 -1.78 -28.71 -1.33
CA GLY A 850 -1.11 -29.62 -0.39
C GLY A 850 -1.91 -30.88 -0.02
N GLY A 851 -2.88 -31.30 -0.84
CA GLY A 851 -3.77 -32.42 -0.53
C GLY A 851 -4.94 -32.07 0.40
N MET A 852 -5.14 -30.78 0.67
CA MET A 852 -6.34 -30.24 1.33
C MET A 852 -7.25 -29.61 0.27
N ALA A 853 -8.56 -29.81 0.42
CA ALA A 853 -9.58 -29.06 -0.32
C ALA A 853 -9.75 -27.68 0.32
N TYR A 854 -9.74 -26.63 -0.49
CA TYR A 854 -10.18 -25.27 -0.13
C TYR A 854 -11.35 -24.90 -1.03
N PHE A 855 -12.39 -24.31 -0.47
CA PHE A 855 -13.61 -23.99 -1.21
C PHE A 855 -14.41 -22.94 -0.45
N ALA A 856 -15.35 -22.31 -1.14
CA ALA A 856 -16.30 -21.41 -0.51
C ALA A 856 -17.60 -22.14 -0.17
N ALA A 857 -18.19 -21.88 1.00
CA ALA A 857 -19.47 -22.46 1.41
C ALA A 857 -20.14 -21.64 2.53
N THR A 858 -21.45 -21.82 2.73
CA THR A 858 -22.19 -21.24 3.85
C THR A 858 -22.61 -22.29 4.90
N ASP A 859 -22.61 -21.88 6.17
CA ASP A 859 -23.22 -22.60 7.29
C ASP A 859 -24.59 -22.04 7.72
N GLY A 860 -25.08 -21.00 7.02
CA GLY A 860 -26.31 -20.29 7.36
C GLY A 860 -26.19 -19.31 8.54
N LEU A 861 -24.98 -19.08 9.06
CA LEU A 861 -24.71 -18.14 10.16
C LEU A 861 -23.72 -17.02 9.77
N HIS A 862 -22.73 -17.32 8.93
CA HIS A 862 -21.64 -16.41 8.58
C HIS A 862 -21.61 -16.02 7.09
N GLY A 863 -22.71 -16.18 6.33
CA GLY A 863 -22.67 -16.02 4.87
C GLY A 863 -21.86 -17.11 4.16
N ARG A 864 -21.42 -16.87 2.91
CA ARG A 864 -20.58 -17.76 2.10
C ARG A 864 -19.10 -17.41 2.26
N GLU A 865 -18.40 -18.24 3.03
CA GLU A 865 -17.04 -18.00 3.54
C GLU A 865 -16.02 -19.05 3.08
N LEU A 866 -14.76 -18.90 3.52
CA LEU A 866 -13.66 -19.80 3.13
C LEU A 866 -13.57 -21.02 4.07
N TRP A 867 -13.65 -22.22 3.48
CA TRP A 867 -13.56 -23.50 4.18
C TRP A 867 -12.34 -24.30 3.73
N LYS A 868 -11.91 -25.21 4.60
CA LYS A 868 -10.95 -26.28 4.27
C LYS A 868 -11.47 -27.65 4.64
N SER A 869 -11.05 -28.68 3.92
CA SER A 869 -11.30 -30.09 4.27
C SER A 869 -10.11 -31.00 3.98
N ASN A 870 -9.86 -31.96 4.87
CA ASN A 870 -8.97 -33.10 4.66
C ASN A 870 -9.71 -34.37 4.21
N GLY A 871 -10.99 -34.26 3.79
CA GLY A 871 -11.84 -35.41 3.48
C GLY A 871 -12.42 -36.12 4.70
N THR A 872 -12.41 -35.51 5.89
CA THR A 872 -13.11 -35.99 7.10
C THR A 872 -14.02 -34.90 7.68
N THR A 873 -15.10 -35.28 8.37
CA THR A 873 -16.04 -34.33 8.98
C THR A 873 -15.37 -33.42 10.01
N ALA A 874 -14.45 -33.97 10.82
CA ALA A 874 -13.71 -33.21 11.84
C ALA A 874 -12.67 -32.26 11.25
N GLY A 875 -12.06 -32.61 10.10
CA GLY A 875 -11.14 -31.76 9.38
C GLY A 875 -11.81 -30.81 8.37
N THR A 876 -13.15 -30.79 8.30
CA THR A 876 -13.93 -29.86 7.46
C THR A 876 -14.41 -28.68 8.30
N VAL A 877 -13.71 -27.55 8.21
CA VAL A 877 -13.89 -26.39 9.09
C VAL A 877 -13.85 -25.08 8.31
N LEU A 878 -14.62 -24.10 8.80
CA LEU A 878 -14.50 -22.69 8.45
C LEU A 878 -13.07 -22.23 8.79
N ILE A 879 -12.45 -21.43 7.92
CA ILE A 879 -11.13 -20.84 8.16
C ILE A 879 -11.29 -19.52 8.91
N ALA A 880 -12.08 -18.61 8.37
CA ALA A 880 -12.42 -17.32 8.93
C ALA A 880 -13.80 -16.92 8.42
N ASP A 881 -14.49 -16.11 9.22
CA ASP A 881 -15.61 -15.28 8.80
C ASP A 881 -14.99 -13.97 8.29
N LEU A 882 -15.04 -13.75 6.97
CA LEU A 882 -14.44 -12.59 6.30
C LEU A 882 -15.37 -11.37 6.32
N ASN A 883 -16.69 -11.58 6.45
CA ASN A 883 -17.72 -10.54 6.36
C ASN A 883 -18.75 -10.69 7.51
N PRO A 884 -18.40 -10.25 8.74
CA PRO A 884 -19.09 -10.64 9.97
C PRO A 884 -20.50 -10.06 10.18
N ASP A 885 -21.00 -9.24 9.25
CA ASP A 885 -22.37 -8.68 9.29
C ASP A 885 -23.43 -9.60 8.64
N ASN A 886 -23.16 -10.91 8.59
CA ASN A 886 -24.02 -11.95 7.99
C ASN A 886 -24.28 -11.72 6.48
N ASN A 887 -23.32 -11.10 5.80
CA ASN A 887 -23.24 -11.00 4.35
C ASN A 887 -22.23 -12.03 3.82
N ASN A 888 -22.22 -12.28 2.51
CA ASN A 888 -21.28 -13.22 1.91
C ASN A 888 -19.92 -12.56 1.68
N GLY A 889 -18.84 -13.13 2.20
CA GLY A 889 -17.46 -12.74 1.86
C GLY A 889 -17.00 -13.24 0.49
N PHE A 890 -17.78 -14.12 -0.16
CA PHE A 890 -17.60 -14.57 -1.55
C PHE A 890 -16.16 -14.96 -1.97
N PRO A 891 -15.40 -15.74 -1.17
CA PRO A 891 -14.09 -16.21 -1.62
C PRO A 891 -14.23 -17.01 -2.91
N GLY A 892 -13.52 -16.60 -3.95
CA GLY A 892 -13.70 -17.12 -5.30
C GLY A 892 -14.96 -16.59 -5.99
N ALA A 893 -15.06 -15.27 -6.13
CA ALA A 893 -16.20 -14.50 -6.66
C ALA A 893 -17.05 -15.19 -7.77
N PRO A 894 -18.39 -15.21 -7.68
CA PRO A 894 -19.25 -16.16 -8.40
C PRO A 894 -19.32 -16.07 -9.94
N TYR A 895 -18.60 -15.16 -10.60
CA TYR A 895 -18.78 -14.83 -12.03
C TYR A 895 -17.58 -15.04 -12.97
N TYR A 896 -16.41 -15.50 -12.47
CA TYR A 896 -15.20 -15.64 -13.29
C TYR A 896 -14.47 -16.97 -13.07
N THR A 897 -13.52 -17.30 -13.96
CA THR A 897 -13.02 -18.68 -14.17
C THR A 897 -11.72 -19.04 -13.43
N SER A 898 -11.05 -18.10 -12.75
CA SER A 898 -9.75 -18.34 -12.11
C SER A 898 -9.52 -17.44 -10.88
N HIS A 899 -9.94 -17.94 -9.72
CA HIS A 899 -9.92 -17.19 -8.44
C HIS A 899 -9.15 -17.81 -7.29
N PHE A 900 -8.62 -19.02 -7.45
CA PHE A 900 -7.75 -19.64 -6.46
C PHE A 900 -6.40 -19.94 -7.11
N ALA A 901 -5.33 -19.43 -6.50
CA ALA A 901 -3.95 -19.74 -6.86
C ALA A 901 -3.18 -20.12 -5.60
N SER A 902 -2.02 -20.78 -5.73
CA SER A 902 -1.20 -21.12 -4.57
C SER A 902 0.30 -20.99 -4.85
N ILE A 903 1.04 -20.40 -3.91
CA ILE A 903 2.51 -20.34 -3.90
C ILE A 903 3.00 -21.07 -2.65
N GLY A 904 3.69 -22.18 -2.84
CA GLY A 904 4.13 -23.03 -1.73
C GLY A 904 2.92 -23.60 -0.97
N ASN A 905 2.79 -23.21 0.30
CA ASN A 905 1.65 -23.56 1.15
C ASN A 905 0.64 -22.39 1.31
N THR A 906 0.83 -21.26 0.62
CA THR A 906 -0.06 -20.09 0.72
C THR A 906 -1.07 -20.10 -0.41
N LEU A 907 -2.35 -20.10 -0.06
CA LEU A 907 -3.49 -19.90 -0.96
C LEU A 907 -3.67 -18.39 -1.20
N TYR A 908 -4.01 -18.03 -2.42
CA TYR A 908 -4.35 -16.68 -2.87
C TYR A 908 -5.74 -16.72 -3.47
N PHE A 909 -6.58 -15.77 -3.13
CA PHE A 909 -7.97 -15.74 -3.58
C PHE A 909 -8.57 -14.34 -3.60
N VAL A 910 -9.68 -14.17 -4.31
CA VAL A 910 -10.45 -12.91 -4.33
C VAL A 910 -11.63 -13.05 -3.39
N ALA A 911 -11.84 -12.09 -2.47
CA ALA A 911 -12.92 -12.07 -1.49
C ALA A 911 -13.28 -10.63 -1.08
N ASP A 912 -14.41 -10.46 -0.41
CA ASP A 912 -15.02 -9.19 0.02
C ASP A 912 -15.21 -9.19 1.55
N ASP A 913 -14.79 -8.13 2.24
CA ASP A 913 -14.96 -7.99 3.70
C ASP A 913 -16.23 -7.22 4.11
N GLY A 914 -17.03 -6.79 3.13
CA GLY A 914 -18.22 -5.98 3.33
C GLY A 914 -17.96 -4.47 3.46
N GLN A 915 -16.70 -4.03 3.44
CA GLN A 915 -16.29 -2.62 3.57
C GLN A 915 -15.56 -2.11 2.33
N HIS A 916 -14.67 -2.93 1.76
CA HIS A 916 -13.76 -2.54 0.67
C HIS A 916 -14.11 -3.21 -0.67
N GLY A 917 -15.06 -4.15 -0.71
CA GLY A 917 -15.42 -4.87 -1.93
C GLY A 917 -14.41 -5.99 -2.26
N PHE A 918 -14.36 -6.43 -3.51
CA PHE A 918 -13.49 -7.54 -3.90
C PHE A 918 -12.00 -7.16 -3.94
N GLU A 919 -11.22 -7.79 -3.06
CA GLU A 919 -9.77 -7.58 -2.89
C GLU A 919 -8.96 -8.88 -3.08
N LEU A 920 -7.62 -8.77 -3.10
CA LEU A 920 -6.71 -9.93 -3.16
C LEU A 920 -6.31 -10.40 -1.75
N TRP A 921 -6.83 -11.55 -1.35
CA TRP A 921 -6.58 -12.20 -0.06
C TRP A 921 -5.54 -13.31 -0.15
N LYS A 922 -4.94 -13.65 1.00
CA LYS A 922 -4.07 -14.82 1.15
C LYS A 922 -4.36 -15.59 2.43
N TYR A 923 -4.26 -16.92 2.38
CA TYR A 923 -4.32 -17.82 3.54
C TYR A 923 -3.10 -18.74 3.58
N THR A 924 -2.36 -18.74 4.69
CA THR A 924 -1.25 -19.68 4.91
C THR A 924 -1.61 -20.61 6.07
N PRO A 925 -1.85 -21.91 5.84
CA PRO A 925 -2.06 -22.88 6.90
C PRO A 925 -0.80 -22.99 7.77
N CYS A 926 -1.02 -23.09 9.08
CA CYS A 926 0.01 -23.40 10.06
C CYS A 926 0.86 -24.62 9.65
N PRO A 927 2.19 -24.61 9.91
CA PRO A 927 3.03 -25.78 9.69
C PRO A 927 2.49 -27.02 10.41
N GLN A 928 2.37 -28.14 9.70
CA GLN A 928 1.97 -29.41 10.32
C GLN A 928 2.99 -29.83 11.38
N GLY A 929 2.53 -30.05 12.62
CA GLY A 929 3.37 -30.45 13.74
C GLY A 929 2.71 -30.29 15.12
N PHE A 930 1.74 -29.39 15.25
CA PHE A 930 1.03 -29.14 16.51
C PHE A 930 -0.24 -29.99 16.66
N THR A 931 -0.06 -31.27 16.96
CA THR A 931 -1.15 -32.14 17.44
C THR A 931 -1.19 -32.15 18.97
N ALA A 932 -2.17 -31.44 19.55
CA ALA A 932 -2.54 -31.63 20.95
C ALA A 932 -3.24 -32.99 21.12
N THR A 933 -2.45 -34.07 21.19
CA THR A 933 -2.97 -35.44 21.33
C THR A 933 -3.04 -35.80 22.81
N PRO A 934 -4.22 -36.00 23.43
CA PRO A 934 -4.32 -36.46 24.80
C PRO A 934 -3.98 -37.95 24.89
N THR A 935 -2.69 -38.27 25.06
CA THR A 935 -2.21 -39.64 25.34
C THR A 935 -1.74 -39.76 26.78
N GLY A 936 -2.13 -40.85 27.45
CA GLY A 936 -2.03 -41.00 28.90
C GLY A 936 -0.62 -41.21 29.47
N THR A 937 -0.53 -41.04 30.80
CA THR A 937 0.56 -41.45 31.72
C THR A 937 1.98 -41.56 31.15
N VAL A 938 2.75 -40.48 31.28
CA VAL A 938 4.22 -40.49 31.25
C VAL A 938 4.75 -39.75 32.48
N THR A 939 5.76 -40.31 33.12
CA THR A 939 6.37 -39.82 34.37
C THR A 939 7.53 -38.86 34.15
N THR A 940 7.49 -37.72 34.87
CA THR A 940 8.61 -36.88 35.34
C THR A 940 9.69 -36.42 34.35
N HIS A 941 9.78 -35.09 34.12
CA HIS A 941 10.89 -34.24 34.59
C HIS A 941 10.47 -32.74 34.57
N GLN A 942 11.22 -31.87 35.27
CA GLN A 942 10.82 -30.48 35.59
C GLN A 942 10.90 -29.49 34.40
N LEU A 943 10.04 -28.47 34.47
CA LEU A 943 10.09 -27.24 33.68
C LEU A 943 10.99 -26.16 34.33
N ALA A 944 11.54 -25.27 33.50
CA ALA A 944 11.86 -23.91 33.90
C ALA A 944 10.69 -22.98 33.49
N SER A 945 10.36 -22.06 34.38
CA SER A 945 9.26 -21.08 34.36
C SER A 945 8.72 -20.58 33.01
N GLU A 946 7.39 -20.50 32.89
CA GLU A 946 6.70 -19.19 32.92
C GLU A 946 5.22 -19.30 33.36
N THR A 947 4.66 -18.17 33.75
CA THR A 947 3.55 -17.91 34.69
C THR A 947 2.19 -18.57 34.38
N VAL A 948 1.55 -19.15 35.41
CA VAL A 948 0.12 -19.54 35.40
C VAL A 948 -0.70 -18.54 36.23
N ILE A 949 -1.78 -17.99 35.64
CA ILE A 949 -2.76 -17.15 36.35
C ILE A 949 -3.70 -18.06 37.15
N SER A 950 -3.82 -17.81 38.45
CA SER A 950 -4.60 -18.66 39.37
C SER A 950 -6.11 -18.46 39.24
N ILE A 951 -6.85 -19.56 39.05
CA ILE A 951 -8.30 -19.63 39.29
C ILE A 951 -8.51 -20.21 40.69
N ALA A 952 -9.49 -19.68 41.44
CA ALA A 952 -9.75 -20.11 42.81
C ALA A 952 -10.36 -21.53 42.86
N GLY A 953 -9.55 -22.52 43.23
CA GLY A 953 -9.97 -23.90 43.46
C GLY A 953 -9.14 -24.93 42.71
N SER A 954 -8.13 -25.51 43.38
CA SER A 954 -7.22 -26.55 42.87
C SER A 954 -6.42 -26.15 41.61
N PRO A 955 -5.07 -25.98 41.68
CA PRO A 955 -4.26 -25.40 40.59
C PRO A 955 -4.19 -26.23 39.29
N ASN A 956 -4.88 -27.38 39.23
CA ASN A 956 -4.89 -28.31 38.10
C ASN A 956 -6.32 -28.71 37.66
N THR A 957 -7.38 -28.00 38.06
CA THR A 957 -8.76 -28.31 37.62
C THR A 957 -9.43 -27.09 36.99
N ILE A 958 -10.03 -27.24 35.80
CA ILE A 958 -10.96 -26.23 35.25
C ILE A 958 -12.38 -26.56 35.72
N PRO A 959 -13.05 -25.67 36.47
CA PRO A 959 -14.41 -25.89 36.94
C PRO A 959 -15.44 -26.00 35.81
N SER A 960 -16.52 -26.74 36.07
CA SER A 960 -17.68 -26.86 35.17
C SER A 960 -18.18 -25.49 34.70
N GLY A 961 -18.22 -25.27 33.37
CA GLY A 961 -18.68 -24.02 32.77
C GLY A 961 -17.65 -22.87 32.73
N ALA A 962 -16.41 -23.09 33.18
CA ALA A 962 -15.32 -22.14 32.99
C ALA A 962 -14.63 -22.32 31.63
N ASN A 963 -14.27 -21.20 31.00
CA ASN A 963 -13.48 -21.14 29.78
C ASN A 963 -12.08 -20.61 30.12
N VAL A 964 -11.05 -21.32 29.66
CA VAL A 964 -9.65 -20.87 29.79
C VAL A 964 -9.02 -20.80 28.40
N ILE A 965 -8.63 -19.60 28.01
CA ILE A 965 -7.92 -19.31 26.75
C ILE A 965 -6.47 -18.98 27.10
N TYR A 966 -5.53 -19.66 26.48
CA TYR A 966 -4.08 -19.45 26.68
C TYR A 966 -3.43 -19.07 25.35
N GLN A 967 -2.61 -18.02 25.32
CA GLN A 967 -1.77 -17.69 24.17
C GLN A 967 -0.35 -18.19 24.39
N ALA A 968 0.18 -18.95 23.42
CA ALA A 968 1.50 -19.54 23.48
C ALA A 968 2.29 -19.26 22.19
N SER A 969 3.50 -18.75 22.33
CA SER A 969 4.37 -18.50 21.18
C SER A 969 4.96 -19.76 20.53
N LYS A 970 4.88 -20.93 21.20
CA LYS A 970 5.32 -22.23 20.64
C LYS A 970 4.45 -23.43 21.02
N TYR A 971 4.25 -23.73 22.30
CA TYR A 971 3.42 -24.87 22.74
C TYR A 971 2.88 -24.65 24.16
N VAL A 972 1.89 -25.45 24.55
CA VAL A 972 1.37 -25.51 25.93
C VAL A 972 1.61 -26.91 26.50
N GLN A 973 2.18 -26.98 27.71
CA GLN A 973 2.36 -28.23 28.44
C GLN A 973 1.52 -28.19 29.72
N LEU A 974 0.60 -29.15 29.88
CA LEU A 974 -0.26 -29.26 31.05
C LEU A 974 0.43 -30.04 32.18
N ASN A 975 0.23 -29.60 33.42
CA ASN A 975 0.81 -30.24 34.60
C ASN A 975 0.22 -31.65 34.83
N PRO A 976 1.00 -32.60 35.39
CA PRO A 976 0.48 -33.89 35.81
C PRO A 976 -0.70 -33.76 36.79
N GLY A 977 -1.80 -34.45 36.48
CA GLY A 977 -3.03 -34.38 37.27
C GLY A 977 -4.03 -33.29 36.82
N PHE A 978 -3.78 -32.60 35.70
CA PHE A 978 -4.75 -31.70 35.07
C PHE A 978 -6.08 -32.41 34.75
N LYS A 979 -7.21 -31.76 35.07
CA LYS A 979 -8.57 -32.27 34.83
C LYS A 979 -9.51 -31.15 34.39
N THR A 980 -10.48 -31.52 33.55
CA THR A 980 -11.63 -30.70 33.17
C THR A 980 -12.90 -31.34 33.72
N ASP A 981 -13.72 -30.57 34.44
CA ASP A 981 -15.07 -31.03 34.76
C ASP A 981 -15.95 -31.03 33.50
N THR A 982 -17.07 -31.76 33.55
CA THR A 982 -18.01 -31.89 32.42
C THR A 982 -18.50 -30.52 31.95
N GLY A 983 -18.26 -30.18 30.68
CA GLY A 983 -18.67 -28.91 30.09
C GLY A 983 -17.71 -27.73 30.29
N ALA A 984 -16.52 -27.95 30.86
CA ALA A 984 -15.43 -26.97 30.83
C ALA A 984 -14.69 -26.97 29.48
N VAL A 985 -14.15 -25.81 29.05
CA VAL A 985 -13.44 -25.67 27.76
C VAL A 985 -12.03 -25.08 27.98
N PHE A 986 -11.04 -25.74 27.39
CA PHE A 986 -9.65 -25.26 27.32
C PHE A 986 -9.27 -25.01 25.85
N VAL A 987 -8.78 -23.81 25.54
CA VAL A 987 -8.35 -23.42 24.19
C VAL A 987 -6.95 -22.83 24.24
N ALA A 988 -6.04 -23.35 23.42
CA ALA A 988 -4.72 -22.77 23.21
C ALA A 988 -4.68 -22.09 21.82
N LYS A 989 -4.31 -20.81 21.78
CA LYS A 989 -4.01 -20.07 20.55
C LYS A 989 -2.49 -19.95 20.42
N ILE A 990 -1.97 -20.16 19.21
CA ILE A 990 -0.53 -20.06 18.92
C ILE A 990 -0.26 -18.79 18.11
N ASP A 991 0.73 -18.01 18.52
CA ASP A 991 1.09 -16.77 17.80
C ASP A 991 1.62 -17.07 16.39
N GLY A 992 1.21 -16.24 15.42
CA GLY A 992 1.51 -16.47 13.99
C GLY A 992 0.60 -17.50 13.31
N CYS A 993 -0.43 -18.00 14.01
CA CYS A 993 -1.45 -18.91 13.50
C CYS A 993 -2.86 -18.31 13.71
N ASN A 994 -3.30 -17.50 12.73
CA ASN A 994 -4.71 -17.17 12.51
C ASN A 994 -5.21 -18.01 11.32
#